data_AF-A0A7X6HRY7-F1
#
_entry.id   AF-A0A7X6HRY7-F1
#
_cell.length_a   1.000
_cell.length_b   1.000
_cell.length_c   1.000
_cell.angle_alpha   90.00
_cell.angle_beta   90.00
_cell.angle_gamma   90.00
#
_symmetry.space_group_name_H-M   'P 1'
#
loop_
_entity.id
_entity.type
_entity.pdbx_description
1 polymer ?
#
loop_
_entity_poly.entity_id
_entity_poly.type
_entity_poly.pdbx_seq_one_letter_code
_entity_poly.pdbx_strand_id
1 'polypeptide(L)'
;MALANARSYEEERLRAEQLAELDRAKTVFFSNVSHEFRTPLTLMLAPLEDAIANLGSTIPAAEREQLQMVQRNGQRLLKLVNTLLDFSRIEAGRIQAAYQLTDLAAFTTELASVFRSAIEQANLHLVIDCPPLNAAAWVDREMWEKIVLNLLSNAFKFTLEGEIAVILKAQEDRIELEVKDTGTGIPEHELSEIFKRFHRVRGAKGRSFEGSGIGLSLVQELVRLHGGTIEVSSTIDRGTSFVVAIPAGCAHLPQERLDATRTLVSTATGATPYVEEAWRWLPAGSSVGAVPPCPPLSFELEENSELNPEVSSQNSKLPNNLKLKTQNSKLLSNNSKLKTQNSKLLLVDDNADMRDYVRRLLSAGGYEVETAADGIAALEVVQQRLPDLVLSDVMMPRLDGFGLLQELRTNPSTRDIPIILLSARAGEEARIEGLAAGADDYLIKPFSARELLARVEANLRLSQLRREAMLQEQSLRQEAEAAHQQVETILSSINDGFYVLDRDWRFTYANDRYCEIVGMLRSEILGQNIWKLFPAAVNTDAYVKFHQAMCEQTPLQFEYLYVPWNCWHDHRIYPSPNGLTVFLADITDRKLAQEKLRQRQAELEEAQRIGNFGNWYWDAATDVTTGSAQLLRIYGFDPERDTMPNFADQDGWLYSHDNWLRINAAVQSALETGIGYQLDLQAFRNGTPIWITTRSEVLRDSKGAIVGLRGTVQDITDRKLAEAEREQLLQREQAAREQAEQANRIKDEFLAVLSHELRSPLNPILGWAKLLTTGKLNATKTAQAISTIERNARLQSELIEDLLDVSRILQGKLRLNVSPVNLAVTIQGAIETVRLAAEAKSIALKASLDPEVGKVSGDATRLQQVVWNLISNAVKFTPAGGRVEVRLEQVDSVAQITVSDDGKGIPANFLPHVFDYFRQEDGATTRKFGGLGLGLAIVHHLVELHGGTVAAESAGEGLGATFTVKLPLMQAQPAIELDRPDAEPLLNLNGVQVLAIDDETDSREFVAFVLEEAGAIVTTATTASAGFLALTQSVPDVLLSDIGMPDLDGYMLMRQIRALPPEQGGLVKAIALTAYAGDFDRQKALQAGFQGHLAKPIEPDELIEAIAALVGK
;
A
#
# COMPACT_ATOMS: atom_id res chain seq x y z
N MET A 1 -20.64 27.29 -16.53
CA MET A 1 -19.21 27.11 -16.21
C MET A 1 -18.99 26.66 -14.77
N ALA A 2 -19.55 27.31 -13.75
CA ALA A 2 -19.36 26.88 -12.33
C ALA A 2 -19.87 25.45 -12.02
N LEU A 3 -21.01 25.04 -12.58
CA LEU A 3 -21.56 23.67 -12.41
C LEU A 3 -20.75 22.59 -13.15
N ALA A 4 -20.11 22.94 -14.27
CA ALA A 4 -19.24 22.01 -15.00
C ALA A 4 -17.90 21.82 -14.26
N ASN A 5 -17.37 22.89 -13.66
CA ASN A 5 -16.19 22.81 -12.80
C ASN A 5 -16.47 22.06 -11.50
N ALA A 6 -17.67 22.21 -10.91
CA ALA A 6 -18.06 21.46 -9.71
C ALA A 6 -18.18 19.95 -9.98
N ARG A 7 -18.78 19.55 -11.11
CA ARG A 7 -18.85 18.14 -11.54
C ARG A 7 -17.49 17.55 -11.88
N SER A 8 -16.64 18.31 -12.58
CA SER A 8 -15.25 17.90 -12.87
C SER A 8 -14.44 17.72 -11.57
N TYR A 9 -14.66 18.60 -10.59
CA TYR A 9 -13.99 18.51 -9.30
C TYR A 9 -14.49 17.33 -8.45
N GLU A 10 -15.79 17.03 -8.49
CA GLU A 10 -16.35 15.83 -7.86
C GLU A 10 -15.87 14.54 -8.53
N GLU A 11 -15.82 14.48 -9.87
CA GLU A 11 -15.29 13.32 -10.60
C GLU A 11 -13.78 13.13 -10.37
N GLU A 12 -13.01 14.22 -10.32
CA GLU A 12 -11.58 14.17 -9.95
C GLU A 12 -11.40 13.71 -8.50
N ARG A 13 -12.24 14.18 -7.57
CA ARG A 13 -12.20 13.76 -6.18
C ARG A 13 -12.56 12.29 -6.00
N LEU A 14 -13.58 11.80 -6.71
CA LEU A 14 -13.99 10.38 -6.66
C LEU A 14 -12.92 9.47 -7.30
N ARG A 15 -12.30 9.89 -8.40
CA ARG A 15 -11.15 9.17 -8.98
C ARG A 15 -9.96 9.17 -8.05
N ALA A 16 -9.67 10.28 -7.38
CA ALA A 16 -8.59 10.37 -6.40
C ALA A 16 -8.86 9.48 -5.16
N GLU A 17 -10.12 9.44 -4.69
CA GLU A 17 -10.54 8.55 -3.59
C GLU A 17 -10.43 7.07 -3.99
N GLN A 18 -10.87 6.68 -5.20
CA GLN A 18 -10.72 5.31 -5.70
C GLN A 18 -9.26 4.90 -5.91
N LEU A 19 -8.41 5.80 -6.46
CA LEU A 19 -6.97 5.54 -6.58
C LEU A 19 -6.32 5.40 -5.20
N ALA A 20 -6.70 6.24 -4.23
CA ALA A 20 -6.19 6.18 -2.86
C ALA A 20 -6.64 4.90 -2.14
N GLU A 21 -7.86 4.43 -2.37
CA GLU A 21 -8.36 3.17 -1.81
C GLU A 21 -7.65 1.96 -2.42
N LEU A 22 -7.41 1.97 -3.73
CA LEU A 22 -6.68 0.92 -4.43
C LEU A 22 -5.21 0.87 -4.00
N ASP A 23 -4.59 2.04 -3.78
CA ASP A 23 -3.21 2.15 -3.26
C ASP A 23 -3.12 1.75 -1.76
N ARG A 24 -4.13 2.08 -0.95
CA ARG A 24 -4.27 1.56 0.43
C ARG A 24 -4.41 0.04 0.44
N ALA A 25 -5.27 -0.53 -0.41
CA ALA A 25 -5.46 -1.98 -0.52
C ALA A 25 -4.18 -2.69 -1.02
N LYS A 26 -3.45 -2.09 -1.97
CA LYS A 26 -2.13 -2.56 -2.42
C LYS A 26 -1.11 -2.53 -1.27
N THR A 27 -1.14 -1.50 -0.45
CA THR A 27 -0.24 -1.37 0.70
C THR A 27 -0.53 -2.39 1.79
N VAL A 28 -1.79 -2.52 2.20
CA VAL A 28 -2.22 -3.49 3.21
C VAL A 28 -1.86 -4.91 2.75
N PHE A 29 -2.04 -5.20 1.47
CA PHE A 29 -1.59 -6.44 0.84
C PHE A 29 -0.09 -6.68 1.02
N PHE A 30 0.78 -5.74 0.64
CA PHE A 30 2.24 -5.92 0.78
C PHE A 30 2.71 -5.96 2.25
N SER A 31 2.05 -5.22 3.15
CA SER A 31 2.34 -5.23 4.60
C SER A 31 1.95 -6.57 5.24
N ASN A 32 0.81 -7.15 4.87
CA ASN A 32 0.37 -8.46 5.40
C ASN A 32 1.26 -9.58 4.87
N VAL A 33 1.55 -9.59 3.57
CA VAL A 33 2.47 -10.55 2.93
C VAL A 33 3.87 -10.47 3.56
N SER A 34 4.36 -9.26 3.86
CA SER A 34 5.60 -9.06 4.61
C SER A 34 5.60 -9.75 5.96
N HIS A 35 4.51 -9.60 6.72
CA HIS A 35 4.40 -10.14 8.06
C HIS A 35 4.35 -11.67 8.03
N GLU A 36 3.67 -12.23 7.03
CA GLU A 36 3.59 -13.67 6.80
C GLU A 36 4.92 -14.29 6.38
N PHE A 37 5.80 -13.56 5.67
CA PHE A 37 7.15 -14.04 5.36
C PHE A 37 8.16 -13.82 6.49
N ARG A 38 8.11 -12.67 7.20
CA ARG A 38 9.07 -12.34 8.27
C ARG A 38 8.94 -13.21 9.51
N THR A 39 7.72 -13.53 9.91
CA THR A 39 7.46 -14.30 11.14
C THR A 39 8.13 -15.69 11.13
N PRO A 40 7.92 -16.55 10.11
CA PRO A 40 8.59 -17.85 10.06
C PRO A 40 10.11 -17.73 9.88
N LEU A 41 10.59 -16.77 9.07
CA LEU A 41 12.02 -16.51 8.90
C LEU A 41 12.72 -16.14 10.21
N THR A 42 12.09 -15.27 11.02
CA THR A 42 12.64 -14.82 12.31
C THR A 42 12.66 -15.98 13.32
N LEU A 43 11.60 -16.79 13.35
CA LEU A 43 11.51 -17.97 14.23
C LEU A 43 12.43 -19.13 13.79
N MET A 44 12.90 -19.15 12.55
CA MET A 44 13.92 -20.10 12.08
C MET A 44 15.34 -19.58 12.31
N LEU A 45 15.60 -18.30 12.07
CA LEU A 45 16.94 -17.72 12.15
C LEU A 45 17.41 -17.49 13.60
N ALA A 46 16.55 -17.01 14.49
CA ALA A 46 16.97 -16.68 15.86
C ALA A 46 17.43 -17.92 16.68
N PRO A 47 16.71 -19.07 16.66
CA PRO A 47 17.20 -20.27 17.33
C PRO A 47 18.43 -20.90 16.65
N LEU A 48 18.57 -20.72 15.33
CA LEU A 48 19.71 -21.21 14.56
C LEU A 48 20.98 -20.40 14.89
N GLU A 49 20.87 -19.08 15.03
CA GLU A 49 21.93 -18.19 15.49
C GLU A 49 22.38 -18.56 16.91
N ASP A 50 21.43 -18.74 17.83
CA ASP A 50 21.72 -19.19 19.19
C ASP A 50 22.37 -20.58 19.23
N ALA A 51 21.94 -21.52 18.36
CA ALA A 51 22.54 -22.84 18.28
C ALA A 51 23.99 -22.78 17.76
N ILE A 52 24.26 -22.00 16.72
CA ILE A 52 25.62 -21.82 16.17
C ILE A 52 26.55 -21.12 17.18
N ALA A 53 26.01 -20.14 17.93
CA ALA A 53 26.76 -19.41 18.95
C ALA A 53 27.04 -20.24 20.21
N ASN A 54 26.07 -21.01 20.71
CA ASN A 54 26.17 -21.75 21.97
C ASN A 54 26.75 -23.17 21.82
N LEU A 55 26.56 -23.84 20.68
CA LEU A 55 27.05 -25.21 20.45
C LEU A 55 28.29 -25.26 19.53
N GLY A 56 28.88 -24.11 19.21
CA GLY A 56 29.92 -23.98 18.19
C GLY A 56 31.15 -24.89 18.37
N SER A 57 31.51 -25.27 19.60
CA SER A 57 32.63 -26.19 19.88
C SER A 57 32.25 -27.67 19.91
N THR A 58 30.94 -27.99 19.88
CA THR A 58 30.39 -29.33 20.11
C THR A 58 29.84 -29.98 18.83
N ILE A 59 29.63 -29.19 17.78
CA ILE A 59 29.12 -29.64 16.47
C ILE A 59 30.32 -29.98 15.55
N PRO A 60 30.34 -31.16 14.90
CA PRO A 60 31.34 -31.51 13.89
C PRO A 60 31.45 -30.46 12.78
N ALA A 61 32.67 -30.22 12.27
CA ALA A 61 32.95 -29.15 11.31
C ALA A 61 32.04 -29.16 10.06
N ALA A 62 31.77 -30.35 9.51
CA ALA A 62 30.89 -30.52 8.35
C ALA A 62 29.41 -30.15 8.63
N GLU A 63 28.90 -30.49 9.82
CA GLU A 63 27.53 -30.15 10.23
C GLU A 63 27.39 -28.65 10.55
N ARG A 64 28.44 -28.04 11.12
CA ARG A 64 28.50 -26.60 11.35
C ARG A 64 28.46 -25.83 10.05
N GLU A 65 29.18 -26.30 9.03
CA GLU A 65 29.20 -25.71 7.70
C GLU A 65 27.83 -25.77 7.01
N GLN A 66 27.10 -26.88 7.18
CA GLN A 66 25.71 -27.01 6.71
C GLN A 66 24.74 -26.09 7.46
N LEU A 67 24.83 -25.98 8.79
CA LEU A 67 24.00 -25.05 9.56
C LEU A 67 24.28 -23.59 9.22
N GLN A 68 25.55 -23.24 9.00
CA GLN A 68 25.94 -21.92 8.50
C GLN A 68 25.43 -21.69 7.07
N MET A 69 25.37 -22.72 6.21
CA MET A 69 24.72 -22.60 4.90
C MET A 69 23.22 -22.30 5.01
N VAL A 70 22.50 -22.99 5.89
CA VAL A 70 21.07 -22.73 6.15
C VAL A 70 20.84 -21.32 6.70
N GLN A 71 21.67 -20.88 7.66
CA GLN A 71 21.63 -19.53 8.21
C GLN A 71 21.86 -18.48 7.11
N ARG A 72 22.90 -18.68 6.27
CA ARG A 72 23.23 -17.79 5.15
C ARG A 72 22.08 -17.65 4.15
N ASN A 73 21.42 -18.76 3.82
CA ASN A 73 20.28 -18.76 2.90
C ASN A 73 19.05 -18.09 3.52
N GLY A 74 18.77 -18.33 4.81
CA GLY A 74 17.67 -17.66 5.50
C GLY A 74 17.88 -16.14 5.61
N GLN A 75 19.09 -15.69 5.94
CA GLN A 75 19.43 -14.26 5.98
C GLN A 75 19.32 -13.60 4.59
N ARG A 76 19.69 -14.32 3.52
CA ARG A 76 19.53 -13.85 2.14
C ARG A 76 18.05 -13.68 1.77
N LEU A 77 17.21 -14.64 2.13
CA LEU A 77 15.77 -14.56 1.92
C LEU A 77 15.19 -13.35 2.67
N LEU A 78 15.58 -13.15 3.93
CA LEU A 78 15.17 -12.01 4.74
C LEU A 78 15.59 -10.66 4.13
N LYS A 79 16.83 -10.56 3.62
CA LYS A 79 17.32 -9.37 2.89
C LYS A 79 16.49 -9.09 1.64
N LEU A 80 16.16 -10.12 0.86
CA LEU A 80 15.38 -9.99 -0.37
C LEU A 80 13.95 -9.53 -0.07
N VAL A 81 13.32 -10.12 0.94
CA VAL A 81 12.01 -9.69 1.45
C VAL A 81 12.07 -8.23 1.91
N ASN A 82 13.05 -7.84 2.73
CA ASN A 82 13.18 -6.45 3.19
C ASN A 82 13.44 -5.46 2.05
N THR A 83 14.24 -5.82 1.05
CA THR A 83 14.52 -4.97 -0.12
C THR A 83 13.27 -4.75 -0.97
N LEU A 84 12.46 -5.80 -1.19
CA LEU A 84 11.16 -5.69 -1.88
C LEU A 84 10.18 -4.78 -1.12
N LEU A 85 10.28 -4.73 0.20
CA LEU A 85 9.40 -3.92 1.04
C LEU A 85 9.80 -2.47 1.10
N ASP A 86 11.10 -2.18 1.19
CA ASP A 86 11.63 -0.83 1.00
C ASP A 86 11.12 -0.29 -0.34
N PHE A 87 11.16 -1.11 -1.39
CA PHE A 87 10.66 -0.76 -2.70
C PHE A 87 9.15 -0.45 -2.73
N SER A 88 8.32 -1.33 -2.15
CA SER A 88 6.86 -1.11 -2.04
C SER A 88 6.52 0.17 -1.26
N ARG A 89 7.30 0.52 -0.23
CA ARG A 89 7.13 1.75 0.56
C ARG A 89 7.50 3.00 -0.23
N ILE A 90 8.52 2.93 -1.10
CA ILE A 90 8.93 4.05 -1.94
C ILE A 90 7.88 4.33 -3.03
N GLU A 91 7.38 3.29 -3.72
CA GLU A 91 6.31 3.47 -4.74
C GLU A 91 5.04 4.11 -4.18
N ALA A 92 4.68 3.76 -2.94
CA ALA A 92 3.51 4.31 -2.28
C ALA A 92 3.74 5.73 -1.71
N GLY A 93 4.89 6.36 -1.99
CA GLY A 93 5.25 7.69 -1.49
C GLY A 93 5.38 7.79 0.03
N ARG A 94 5.48 6.65 0.75
CA ARG A 94 5.48 6.59 2.22
C ARG A 94 6.89 6.64 2.85
N ILE A 95 7.96 6.57 2.06
CA ILE A 95 9.30 6.86 2.58
C ILE A 95 9.44 8.36 2.75
N GLN A 96 9.43 8.81 4.01
CA GLN A 96 9.75 10.18 4.38
C GLN A 96 11.24 10.27 4.69
N ALA A 97 12.00 10.93 3.82
CA ALA A 97 13.41 11.22 4.06
C ALA A 97 13.56 12.25 5.19
N ALA A 98 14.46 11.97 6.14
CA ALA A 98 14.80 12.89 7.22
C ALA A 98 16.22 13.41 6.99
N TYR A 99 16.33 14.63 6.44
CA TYR A 99 17.61 15.18 6.04
C TYR A 99 18.32 15.82 7.23
N GLN A 100 19.56 15.41 7.46
CA GLN A 100 20.41 15.91 8.52
C GLN A 100 21.68 16.49 7.92
N LEU A 101 22.13 17.60 8.50
CA LEU A 101 23.45 18.13 8.19
C LEU A 101 24.52 17.11 8.56
N THR A 102 25.19 16.56 7.54
CA THR A 102 26.14 15.45 7.71
C THR A 102 27.49 15.82 7.11
N ASP A 103 28.57 15.52 7.82
CA ASP A 103 29.92 15.51 7.24
C ASP A 103 30.00 14.31 6.28
N LEU A 104 29.64 14.54 5.04
CA LEU A 104 29.48 13.49 4.04
C LEU A 104 30.82 12.84 3.68
N ALA A 105 31.92 13.59 3.76
CA ALA A 105 33.26 13.08 3.51
C ALA A 105 33.69 12.09 4.60
N ALA A 106 33.56 12.48 5.87
CA ALA A 106 33.87 11.59 6.99
C ALA A 106 32.96 10.35 6.99
N PHE A 107 31.65 10.54 6.79
CA PHE A 107 30.69 9.44 6.81
C PHE A 107 30.87 8.45 5.65
N THR A 108 31.11 8.94 4.43
CA THR A 108 31.38 8.06 3.27
C THR A 108 32.70 7.31 3.43
N THR A 109 33.71 7.95 4.02
CA THR A 109 35.00 7.30 4.35
C THR A 109 34.82 6.17 5.34
N GLU A 110 34.00 6.37 6.38
CA GLU A 110 33.67 5.34 7.37
C GLU A 110 33.00 4.13 6.70
N LEU A 111 31.96 4.38 5.89
CA LEU A 111 31.22 3.33 5.17
C LEU A 111 32.09 2.53 4.20
N ALA A 112 32.94 3.22 3.42
CA ALA A 112 33.84 2.56 2.49
C ALA A 112 34.93 1.74 3.22
N SER A 113 35.39 2.21 4.39
CA SER A 113 36.41 1.51 5.18
C SER A 113 35.94 0.16 5.71
N VAL A 114 34.63 -0.07 5.88
CA VAL A 114 34.08 -1.37 6.31
C VAL A 114 34.39 -2.47 5.27
N PHE A 115 34.53 -2.13 3.99
CA PHE A 115 34.87 -3.08 2.92
C PHE A 115 36.38 -3.33 2.77
N ARG A 116 37.24 -2.53 3.41
CA ARG A 116 38.70 -2.58 3.23
C ARG A 116 39.27 -3.99 3.41
N SER A 117 38.94 -4.64 4.52
CA SER A 117 39.45 -5.98 4.82
C SER A 117 39.01 -7.04 3.80
N ALA A 118 37.78 -6.95 3.27
CA ALA A 118 37.28 -7.90 2.29
C ALA A 118 37.91 -7.66 0.90
N ILE A 119 38.08 -6.40 0.50
CA ILE A 119 38.68 -6.00 -0.78
C ILE A 119 40.17 -6.35 -0.82
N GLU A 120 40.92 -6.03 0.24
CA GLU A 120 42.36 -6.30 0.30
C GLU A 120 42.67 -7.81 0.36
N GLN A 121 41.85 -8.61 1.07
CA GLN A 121 41.98 -10.07 1.06
C GLN A 121 41.65 -10.71 -0.29
N ALA A 122 40.86 -10.01 -1.10
CA ALA A 122 40.55 -10.42 -2.47
C ALA A 122 41.63 -10.01 -3.48
N ASN A 123 42.78 -9.50 -3.01
CA ASN A 123 43.89 -8.98 -3.81
C ASN A 123 43.52 -7.77 -4.68
N LEU A 124 42.55 -6.97 -4.22
CA LEU A 124 42.16 -5.70 -4.86
C LEU A 124 42.66 -4.51 -4.04
N HIS A 125 42.91 -3.39 -4.71
CA HIS A 125 43.26 -2.14 -4.05
C HIS A 125 42.01 -1.26 -3.83
N LEU A 126 41.73 -0.88 -2.58
CA LEU A 126 40.69 0.09 -2.24
C LEU A 126 41.29 1.49 -2.07
N VAL A 127 40.94 2.41 -2.97
CA VAL A 127 41.29 3.83 -2.91
C VAL A 127 40.10 4.61 -2.37
N ILE A 128 40.30 5.39 -1.31
CA ILE A 128 39.27 6.28 -0.75
C ILE A 128 39.81 7.71 -0.81
N ASP A 129 39.22 8.53 -1.66
CA ASP A 129 39.58 9.95 -1.85
C ASP A 129 38.35 10.82 -1.56
N CYS A 130 38.12 11.08 -0.27
CA CYS A 130 37.01 11.87 0.23
C CYS A 130 37.55 13.08 1.03
N PRO A 131 38.07 14.12 0.36
CA PRO A 131 38.55 15.32 1.05
C PRO A 131 37.39 16.03 1.79
N PRO A 132 37.69 16.80 2.86
CA PRO A 132 36.69 17.61 3.55
C PRO A 132 35.95 18.53 2.57
N LEU A 133 34.62 18.47 2.59
CA LEU A 133 33.79 19.28 1.69
C LEU A 133 33.56 20.66 2.30
N ASN A 134 33.72 21.71 1.49
CA ASN A 134 33.42 23.09 1.89
C ASN A 134 31.92 23.43 1.84
N ALA A 135 31.07 22.48 1.44
CA ALA A 135 29.63 22.64 1.26
C ALA A 135 28.84 21.80 2.29
N ALA A 136 27.76 22.38 2.83
CA ALA A 136 26.85 21.70 3.75
C ALA A 136 26.01 20.66 3.01
N ALA A 137 26.19 19.38 3.34
CA ALA A 137 25.42 18.27 2.78
C ALA A 137 24.24 17.91 3.70
N TRP A 138 23.02 18.07 3.19
CA TRP A 138 21.80 17.66 3.87
C TRP A 138 21.34 16.33 3.29
N VAL A 139 21.60 15.24 4.01
CA VAL A 139 21.29 13.87 3.54
C VAL A 139 20.54 13.10 4.61
N ASP A 140 19.70 12.15 4.18
CA ASP A 140 19.25 11.08 5.06
C ASP A 140 20.40 10.06 5.17
N ARG A 141 21.01 9.97 6.35
CA ARG A 141 22.21 9.14 6.57
C ARG A 141 22.01 7.67 6.23
N GLU A 142 20.81 7.12 6.44
CA GLU A 142 20.56 5.70 6.13
C GLU A 142 20.37 5.46 4.64
N MET A 143 19.69 6.38 3.95
CA MET A 143 19.58 6.30 2.50
C MET A 143 20.96 6.44 1.85
N TRP A 144 21.78 7.37 2.34
CA TRP A 144 23.16 7.54 1.90
C TRP A 144 24.02 6.29 2.15
N GLU A 145 23.89 5.69 3.33
CA GLU A 145 24.50 4.40 3.65
C GLU A 145 24.12 3.32 2.63
N LYS A 146 22.83 3.15 2.34
CA LYS A 146 22.37 2.19 1.32
C LYS A 146 22.92 2.48 -0.07
N ILE A 147 23.01 3.75 -0.47
CA ILE A 147 23.60 4.15 -1.76
C ILE A 147 25.06 3.69 -1.84
N VAL A 148 25.88 4.08 -0.87
CA VAL A 148 27.32 3.77 -0.85
C VAL A 148 27.56 2.26 -0.79
N LEU A 149 26.89 1.54 0.12
CA LEU A 149 27.10 0.10 0.31
C LEU A 149 26.65 -0.74 -0.89
N ASN A 150 25.58 -0.36 -1.59
CA ASN A 150 25.14 -1.08 -2.79
C ASN A 150 26.11 -0.87 -3.97
N LEU A 151 26.61 0.35 -4.17
CA LEU A 151 27.58 0.64 -5.23
C LEU A 151 28.92 -0.06 -4.97
N LEU A 152 29.41 -0.02 -3.73
CA LEU A 152 30.64 -0.72 -3.33
C LEU A 152 30.53 -2.24 -3.42
N SER A 153 29.41 -2.81 -2.99
CA SER A 153 29.16 -4.25 -3.11
C SER A 153 29.16 -4.68 -4.58
N ASN A 154 28.55 -3.88 -5.47
CA ASN A 154 28.60 -4.15 -6.92
C ASN A 154 30.02 -4.03 -7.48
N ALA A 155 30.76 -2.96 -7.17
CA ALA A 155 32.15 -2.78 -7.60
C ALA A 155 33.02 -3.97 -7.16
N PHE A 156 32.88 -4.42 -5.91
CA PHE A 156 33.60 -5.58 -5.40
C PHE A 156 33.21 -6.88 -6.11
N LYS A 157 31.92 -7.06 -6.39
CA LYS A 157 31.40 -8.26 -7.07
C LYS A 157 31.96 -8.42 -8.49
N PHE A 158 32.06 -7.33 -9.23
CA PHE A 158 32.41 -7.35 -10.66
C PHE A 158 33.88 -7.05 -10.94
N THR A 159 34.69 -6.79 -9.90
CA THR A 159 36.14 -6.63 -10.00
C THR A 159 36.85 -7.88 -9.51
N LEU A 160 37.49 -8.60 -10.44
CA LEU A 160 38.25 -9.79 -10.13
C LEU A 160 39.69 -9.43 -9.72
N GLU A 161 40.33 -8.53 -10.46
CA GLU A 161 41.66 -7.99 -10.21
C GLU A 161 41.68 -6.48 -10.48
N GLY A 162 42.57 -5.74 -9.82
CA GLY A 162 42.73 -4.29 -10.00
C GLY A 162 42.29 -3.46 -8.79
N GLU A 163 41.58 -2.36 -9.04
CA GLU A 163 41.26 -1.36 -8.01
C GLU A 163 39.77 -0.97 -7.99
N ILE A 164 39.32 -0.60 -6.80
CA ILE A 164 38.02 0.04 -6.56
C ILE A 164 38.31 1.38 -5.90
N ALA A 165 37.82 2.47 -6.49
CA ALA A 165 37.99 3.82 -6.00
C ALA A 165 36.65 4.41 -5.57
N VAL A 166 36.60 4.96 -4.36
CA VAL A 166 35.50 5.78 -3.86
C VAL A 166 35.99 7.20 -3.73
N ILE A 167 35.41 8.10 -4.52
CA ILE A 167 35.87 9.49 -4.64
C ILE A 167 34.68 10.41 -4.35
N LEU A 168 34.86 11.38 -3.45
CA LEU A 168 33.81 12.36 -3.13
C LEU A 168 34.32 13.77 -3.43
N LYS A 169 33.64 14.51 -4.30
CA LYS A 169 34.03 15.87 -4.72
C LYS A 169 32.90 16.86 -4.49
N ALA A 170 33.23 18.06 -4.04
CA ALA A 170 32.30 19.20 -4.06
C ALA A 170 32.53 20.01 -5.34
N GLN A 171 31.45 20.31 -6.06
CA GLN A 171 31.38 21.34 -7.09
C GLN A 171 30.61 22.56 -6.55
N GLU A 172 30.49 23.63 -7.33
CA GLU A 172 29.88 24.89 -6.87
C GLU A 172 28.41 24.73 -6.42
N ASP A 173 27.65 23.82 -7.01
CA ASP A 173 26.20 23.64 -6.78
C ASP A 173 25.78 22.22 -6.36
N ARG A 174 26.71 21.25 -6.36
CA ARG A 174 26.43 19.83 -6.11
C ARG A 174 27.61 19.09 -5.50
N ILE A 175 27.32 17.97 -4.85
CA ILE A 175 28.30 17.03 -4.29
C ILE A 175 28.20 15.73 -5.10
N GLU A 176 29.34 15.28 -5.61
CA GLU A 176 29.45 14.09 -6.46
C GLU A 176 30.19 12.97 -5.73
N LEU A 177 29.52 11.83 -5.57
CA LEU A 177 30.11 10.55 -5.17
C LEU A 177 30.36 9.72 -6.44
N GLU A 178 31.62 9.44 -6.71
CA GLU A 178 32.06 8.55 -7.78
C GLU A 178 32.53 7.23 -7.17
N VAL A 179 31.90 6.13 -7.55
CA VAL A 179 32.36 4.77 -7.25
C VAL A 179 32.81 4.14 -8.56
N LYS A 180 34.13 3.97 -8.69
CA LYS A 180 34.79 3.46 -9.89
C LYS A 180 35.42 2.10 -9.60
N ASP A 181 35.27 1.19 -10.53
CA ASP A 181 35.89 -0.11 -10.52
C ASP A 181 36.66 -0.36 -11.82
N THR A 182 37.68 -1.22 -11.77
CA THR A 182 38.39 -1.73 -12.96
C THR A 182 37.90 -3.12 -13.36
N GLY A 183 36.64 -3.42 -13.08
CA GLY A 183 36.03 -4.72 -13.32
C GLY A 183 35.71 -4.99 -14.78
N THR A 184 34.77 -5.91 -15.00
CA THR A 184 34.46 -6.44 -16.34
C THR A 184 33.71 -5.47 -17.24
N GLY A 185 33.19 -4.39 -16.68
CA GLY A 185 32.44 -3.37 -17.41
C GLY A 185 31.05 -3.84 -17.86
N ILE A 186 30.25 -2.91 -18.34
CA ILE A 186 28.86 -3.10 -18.77
C ILE A 186 28.76 -2.77 -20.26
N PRO A 187 28.15 -3.63 -21.08
CA PRO A 187 27.92 -3.35 -22.50
C PRO A 187 27.08 -2.09 -22.73
N GLU A 188 27.40 -1.31 -23.76
CA GLU A 188 26.73 -0.03 -24.05
C GLU A 188 25.20 -0.16 -24.21
N HIS A 189 24.73 -1.24 -24.82
CA HIS A 189 23.30 -1.52 -25.00
C HIS A 189 22.57 -1.91 -23.70
N GLU A 190 23.30 -2.24 -22.63
CA GLU A 190 22.74 -2.62 -21.32
C GLU A 190 22.69 -1.42 -20.37
N LEU A 191 23.43 -0.33 -20.62
CA LEU A 191 23.55 0.83 -19.73
C LEU A 191 22.21 1.51 -19.42
N SER A 192 21.27 1.54 -20.36
CA SER A 192 19.92 2.09 -20.12
C SER A 192 19.02 1.17 -19.32
N GLU A 193 19.36 -0.12 -19.25
CA GLU A 193 18.51 -1.17 -18.67
C GLU A 193 18.95 -1.56 -17.26
N ILE A 194 20.19 -1.29 -16.84
CA ILE A 194 20.72 -1.71 -15.51
C ILE A 194 19.98 -1.11 -14.31
N PHE A 195 19.25 -0.01 -14.50
CA PHE A 195 18.41 0.59 -13.47
C PHE A 195 16.97 0.03 -13.47
N LYS A 196 16.61 -0.80 -14.45
CA LYS A 196 15.32 -1.50 -14.46
C LYS A 196 15.30 -2.62 -13.42
N ARG A 197 14.13 -2.83 -12.84
CA ARG A 197 13.93 -3.81 -11.77
C ARG A 197 14.10 -5.22 -12.29
N PHE A 198 14.76 -6.06 -11.51
CA PHE A 198 15.06 -7.46 -11.83
C PHE A 198 15.92 -7.64 -13.09
N HIS A 199 16.46 -6.55 -13.61
CA HIS A 199 17.31 -6.58 -14.79
C HIS A 199 18.73 -6.99 -14.41
N ARG A 200 19.33 -7.85 -15.24
CA ARG A 200 20.68 -8.39 -15.03
C ARG A 200 21.40 -8.46 -16.37
N VAL A 201 22.63 -7.97 -16.40
CA VAL A 201 23.51 -8.07 -17.58
C VAL A 201 23.84 -9.53 -17.84
N ARG A 202 23.43 -10.06 -19.01
CA ARG A 202 23.67 -11.46 -19.39
C ARG A 202 25.13 -11.65 -19.80
N GLY A 203 25.81 -12.66 -19.25
CA GLY A 203 27.21 -12.98 -19.60
C GLY A 203 28.27 -12.12 -18.91
N ALA A 204 27.92 -11.32 -17.90
CA ALA A 204 28.90 -10.55 -17.14
C ALA A 204 29.80 -11.48 -16.29
N LYS A 205 31.11 -11.49 -16.58
CA LYS A 205 32.12 -12.15 -15.76
C LYS A 205 32.18 -11.43 -14.39
N GLY A 206 32.05 -12.15 -13.29
CA GLY A 206 32.04 -11.59 -11.93
C GLY A 206 32.17 -12.69 -10.88
N ARG A 207 32.45 -12.33 -9.62
CA ARG A 207 32.73 -13.30 -8.54
C ARG A 207 31.55 -14.24 -8.21
N SER A 208 30.34 -13.94 -8.68
CA SER A 208 29.17 -14.85 -8.61
C SER A 208 28.07 -14.51 -9.62
N PHE A 209 27.33 -15.54 -10.07
CA PHE A 209 26.10 -15.43 -10.88
C PHE A 209 24.86 -15.03 -10.06
N GLU A 210 25.01 -14.51 -8.83
CA GLU A 210 23.90 -14.39 -7.88
C GLU A 210 23.57 -12.94 -7.53
N GLY A 211 22.39 -12.45 -7.93
CA GLY A 211 21.91 -11.10 -7.58
C GLY A 211 20.44 -10.91 -7.97
N SER A 212 19.69 -10.14 -7.17
CA SER A 212 18.24 -9.93 -7.38
C SER A 212 17.90 -8.95 -8.50
N GLY A 213 18.87 -8.15 -8.98
CA GLY A 213 18.62 -7.08 -9.95
C GLY A 213 17.83 -5.89 -9.38
N ILE A 214 17.78 -5.74 -8.05
CA ILE A 214 17.01 -4.68 -7.38
C ILE A 214 17.91 -3.54 -6.86
N GLY A 215 19.17 -3.83 -6.50
CA GLY A 215 20.07 -2.90 -5.83
C GLY A 215 20.25 -1.54 -6.55
N LEU A 216 20.59 -1.54 -7.84
CA LEU A 216 20.78 -0.30 -8.60
C LEU A 216 19.49 0.50 -8.79
N SER A 217 18.35 -0.17 -8.96
CA SER A 217 17.05 0.48 -9.05
C SER A 217 16.65 1.17 -7.73
N LEU A 218 17.01 0.57 -6.58
CA LEU A 218 16.84 1.18 -5.26
C LEU A 218 17.75 2.41 -5.11
N VAL A 219 19.02 2.29 -5.50
CA VAL A 219 19.96 3.42 -5.47
C VAL A 219 19.43 4.61 -6.27
N GLN A 220 18.95 4.38 -7.49
CA GLN A 220 18.38 5.44 -8.33
C GLN A 220 17.23 6.18 -7.64
N GLU A 221 16.34 5.45 -6.97
CA GLU A 221 15.20 6.04 -6.29
C GLU A 221 15.59 6.80 -5.02
N LEU A 222 16.53 6.26 -4.23
CA LEU A 222 17.08 6.95 -3.05
C LEU A 222 17.81 8.24 -3.43
N VAL A 223 18.56 8.24 -4.53
CA VAL A 223 19.22 9.43 -5.08
C VAL A 223 18.19 10.46 -5.56
N ARG A 224 17.12 10.01 -6.23
CA ARG A 224 16.02 10.90 -6.64
C ARG A 224 15.34 11.55 -5.42
N LEU A 225 15.15 10.81 -4.33
CA LEU A 225 14.63 11.37 -3.08
C LEU A 225 15.55 12.46 -2.48
N HIS A 226 16.85 12.44 -2.76
CA HIS A 226 17.78 13.52 -2.40
C HIS A 226 17.78 14.68 -3.42
N GLY A 227 16.88 14.67 -4.39
CA GLY A 227 16.89 15.64 -5.50
C GLY A 227 18.10 15.50 -6.43
N GLY A 228 18.80 14.36 -6.36
CA GLY A 228 20.01 14.09 -7.12
C GLY A 228 19.79 13.24 -8.36
N THR A 229 20.88 12.98 -9.09
CA THR A 229 20.94 12.11 -10.26
C THR A 229 22.03 11.06 -10.11
N ILE A 230 21.83 9.89 -10.73
CA ILE A 230 22.87 8.87 -10.87
C ILE A 230 23.15 8.64 -12.35
N GLU A 231 24.42 8.67 -12.70
CA GLU A 231 24.94 8.39 -14.04
C GLU A 231 25.89 7.21 -13.99
N VAL A 232 25.99 6.51 -15.11
CA VAL A 232 26.90 5.37 -15.27
C VAL A 232 27.69 5.55 -16.56
N SER A 233 29.00 5.35 -16.47
CA SER A 233 29.88 5.21 -17.61
C SER A 233 30.60 3.88 -17.49
N SER A 234 30.59 3.08 -18.54
CA SER A 234 31.24 1.78 -18.50
C SER A 234 31.78 1.39 -19.86
N THR A 235 32.90 0.69 -19.85
CA THR A 235 33.50 0.09 -21.04
C THR A 235 33.90 -1.32 -20.71
N ILE A 236 33.51 -2.27 -21.57
CA ILE A 236 33.82 -3.69 -21.40
C ILE A 236 35.33 -3.87 -21.20
N ASP A 237 35.70 -4.69 -20.21
CA ASP A 237 37.07 -5.03 -19.78
C ASP A 237 37.94 -3.85 -19.32
N ARG A 238 37.34 -2.69 -19.05
CA ARG A 238 38.01 -1.52 -18.46
C ARG A 238 37.38 -1.05 -17.15
N GLY A 239 36.22 -1.59 -16.81
CA GLY A 239 35.49 -1.31 -15.58
C GLY A 239 34.35 -0.29 -15.73
N THR A 240 33.69 -0.02 -14.60
CA THR A 240 32.51 0.85 -14.52
C THR A 240 32.75 2.01 -13.56
N SER A 241 32.20 3.19 -13.88
CA SER A 241 32.13 4.33 -12.98
C SER A 241 30.67 4.75 -12.81
N PHE A 242 30.19 4.68 -11.56
CA PHE A 242 28.90 5.22 -11.15
C PHE A 242 29.10 6.56 -10.46
N VAL A 243 28.42 7.59 -10.96
CA VAL A 243 28.49 8.95 -10.41
C VAL A 243 27.13 9.35 -9.86
N VAL A 244 27.05 9.56 -8.55
CA VAL A 244 25.87 10.06 -7.84
C VAL A 244 26.10 11.54 -7.53
N ALA A 245 25.25 12.41 -8.08
CA ALA A 245 25.30 13.85 -7.83
C ALA A 245 24.07 14.29 -7.01
N ILE A 246 24.29 14.92 -5.86
CA ILE A 246 23.24 15.54 -5.04
C ILE A 246 23.44 17.06 -4.94
N PRO A 247 22.38 17.89 -4.96
CA PRO A 247 22.56 19.34 -4.87
C PRO A 247 23.12 19.75 -3.50
N ALA A 248 23.99 20.77 -3.47
CA ALA A 248 24.55 21.32 -2.24
C ALA A 248 23.53 22.18 -1.48
N GLY A 249 23.59 22.21 -0.15
CA GLY A 249 22.68 22.97 0.69
C GLY A 249 21.30 22.33 0.85
N CYS A 250 20.30 23.10 1.29
CA CYS A 250 18.96 22.59 1.63
C CYS A 250 17.82 23.18 0.79
N ALA A 251 18.10 24.11 -0.13
CA ALA A 251 17.07 24.85 -0.87
C ALA A 251 16.19 23.99 -1.79
N HIS A 252 16.70 22.83 -2.22
CA HIS A 252 16.00 21.84 -3.05
C HIS A 252 15.16 20.85 -2.23
N LEU A 253 15.32 20.85 -0.89
CA LEU A 253 14.68 19.92 0.02
C LEU A 253 13.41 20.53 0.64
N PRO A 254 12.41 19.72 1.00
CA PRO A 254 11.24 20.20 1.72
C PRO A 254 11.65 20.78 3.08
N GLN A 255 11.34 22.05 3.35
CA GLN A 255 11.76 22.73 4.59
C GLN A 255 11.24 22.05 5.87
N GLU A 256 10.08 21.39 5.79
CA GLU A 256 9.47 20.63 6.88
C GLU A 256 10.26 19.37 7.27
N ARG A 257 11.24 18.94 6.45
CA ARG A 257 12.01 17.70 6.61
C ARG A 257 13.48 17.91 6.99
N LEU A 258 13.89 19.16 7.18
CA LEU A 258 15.23 19.53 7.64
C LEU A 258 15.30 19.43 9.16
N ASP A 259 16.27 18.70 9.71
CA ASP A 259 16.42 18.46 11.16
C ASP A 259 15.16 17.87 11.82
N ALA A 260 14.26 17.28 11.03
CA ALA A 260 13.10 16.57 11.54
C ALA A 260 13.58 15.34 12.32
N THR A 261 13.25 15.28 13.61
CA THR A 261 13.46 14.07 14.41
C THR A 261 12.65 12.96 13.76
N ARG A 262 13.34 11.96 13.20
CA ARG A 262 12.70 10.84 12.51
C ARG A 262 11.58 10.29 13.39
N THR A 263 10.34 10.40 12.92
CA THR A 263 9.17 9.82 13.56
C THR A 263 9.05 8.31 13.28
N LEU A 264 9.91 7.74 12.44
CA LEU A 264 9.97 6.33 12.08
C LEU A 264 11.14 5.61 12.77
N VAL A 265 10.88 4.43 13.35
CA VAL A 265 11.93 3.49 13.79
C VAL A 265 12.53 2.79 12.55
N SER A 266 13.86 2.76 12.51
CA SER A 266 14.68 2.24 11.43
C SER A 266 14.47 0.74 11.15
N THR A 267 14.45 0.36 9.87
CA THR A 267 14.58 -1.03 9.39
C THR A 267 15.98 -1.33 8.83
N ALA A 268 16.96 -0.43 8.99
CA ALA A 268 18.30 -0.63 8.47
C ALA A 268 19.07 -1.65 9.32
N THR A 269 19.49 -2.75 8.70
CA THR A 269 20.33 -3.78 9.31
C THR A 269 21.82 -3.40 9.40
N GLY A 270 22.18 -2.13 9.15
CA GLY A 270 23.55 -1.62 9.15
C GLY A 270 24.43 -2.19 8.01
N ALA A 271 25.74 -1.91 8.06
CA ALA A 271 26.71 -2.35 7.05
C ALA A 271 27.04 -3.86 7.08
N THR A 272 26.81 -4.54 8.20
CA THR A 272 27.20 -5.94 8.45
C THR A 272 26.75 -6.94 7.36
N PRO A 273 25.48 -6.94 6.88
CA PRO A 273 25.01 -7.90 5.89
C PRO A 273 25.66 -7.73 4.50
N TYR A 274 26.11 -6.52 4.16
CA TYR A 274 26.78 -6.24 2.89
C TYR A 274 28.23 -6.74 2.91
N VAL A 275 28.88 -6.61 4.07
CA VAL A 275 30.24 -7.08 4.28
C VAL A 275 30.27 -8.60 4.39
N GLU A 276 29.37 -9.22 5.16
CA GLU A 276 29.23 -10.69 5.19
C GLU A 276 28.96 -11.29 3.81
N GLU A 277 28.29 -10.56 2.91
CA GLU A 277 28.11 -10.96 1.52
C GLU A 277 29.43 -10.85 0.73
N ALA A 278 30.18 -9.77 0.91
CA ALA A 278 31.52 -9.62 0.30
C ALA A 278 32.49 -10.72 0.75
N TRP A 279 32.51 -11.09 2.03
CA TRP A 279 33.34 -12.19 2.55
C TRP A 279 33.02 -13.55 1.89
N ARG A 280 31.81 -13.74 1.35
CA ARG A 280 31.41 -14.98 0.66
C ARG A 280 32.03 -15.13 -0.73
N TRP A 281 32.53 -14.05 -1.33
CA TRP A 281 33.12 -14.07 -2.68
C TRP A 281 34.64 -14.25 -2.68
N LEU A 282 35.22 -14.57 -1.52
CA LEU A 282 36.63 -14.94 -1.35
C LEU A 282 36.82 -16.45 -1.61
N PRO A 283 37.89 -16.89 -2.30
CA PRO A 283 38.13 -18.31 -2.57
C PRO A 283 38.32 -19.13 -1.28
N ALA A 284 37.74 -20.34 -1.23
CA ALA A 284 37.92 -21.28 -0.13
C ALA A 284 39.36 -21.83 -0.12
N GLY A 285 40.22 -21.24 0.72
CA GLY A 285 41.64 -21.63 0.81
C GLY A 285 42.50 -20.69 1.64
N SER A 286 42.02 -19.48 1.96
CA SER A 286 42.69 -18.55 2.85
C SER A 286 42.54 -19.03 4.29
N SER A 287 43.48 -19.86 4.76
CA SER A 287 43.56 -20.28 6.16
C SER A 287 43.46 -19.06 7.09
N VAL A 288 42.48 -19.06 7.98
CA VAL A 288 42.37 -18.10 9.08
C VAL A 288 43.61 -18.26 9.97
N GLY A 289 44.66 -17.50 9.67
CA GLY A 289 45.65 -17.16 10.67
C GLY A 289 44.91 -16.40 11.76
N ALA A 290 44.96 -16.92 12.99
CA ALA A 290 44.32 -16.33 14.16
C ALA A 290 44.51 -14.81 14.15
N VAL A 291 43.41 -14.08 13.98
CA VAL A 291 43.37 -12.64 14.22
C VAL A 291 43.74 -12.48 15.70
N PRO A 292 44.84 -11.78 16.04
CA PRO A 292 45.08 -11.44 17.43
C PRO A 292 43.87 -10.65 17.91
N PRO A 293 43.33 -10.91 19.11
CA PRO A 293 42.21 -10.14 19.62
C PRO A 293 42.59 -8.66 19.58
N CYS A 294 41.88 -7.88 18.77
CA CYS A 294 42.00 -6.44 18.80
C CYS A 294 41.64 -5.99 20.23
N PRO A 295 42.43 -5.11 20.88
CA PRO A 295 42.21 -4.77 22.28
C PRO A 295 40.83 -4.11 22.43
N PRO A 296 40.17 -4.24 23.60
CA PRO A 296 39.04 -3.37 23.90
C PRO A 296 39.55 -1.92 23.82
N LEU A 297 38.86 -1.07 23.05
CA LEU A 297 39.04 0.37 23.12
C LEU A 297 38.54 0.85 24.49
N SER A 298 39.42 0.76 25.47
CA SER A 298 39.33 1.51 26.72
C SER A 298 39.51 2.99 26.38
N PHE A 299 38.45 3.78 26.53
CA PHE A 299 38.62 5.21 26.80
C PHE A 299 39.09 5.34 28.25
N GLU A 300 40.38 5.15 28.49
CA GLU A 300 41.03 5.60 29.73
C GLU A 300 41.51 7.04 29.52
N LEU A 301 40.81 7.94 30.21
CA LEU A 301 41.26 9.29 30.50
C LEU A 301 42.49 9.17 31.41
N GLU A 302 43.69 9.32 30.86
CA GLU A 302 44.88 9.53 31.69
C GLU A 302 44.93 11.00 32.17
N GLU A 303 44.69 11.12 33.47
CA GLU A 303 45.06 12.24 34.32
C GLU A 303 46.56 12.52 34.21
N ASN A 304 46.92 13.76 33.87
CA ASN A 304 48.20 14.32 34.28
C ASN A 304 47.95 15.24 35.48
N SER A 305 48.43 14.79 36.63
CA SER A 305 48.45 15.52 37.90
C SER A 305 49.74 16.35 38.04
N GLU A 306 49.65 17.31 38.96
CA GLU A 306 50.75 17.91 39.73
C GLU A 306 51.62 19.02 39.10
N LEU A 307 51.37 20.30 39.46
CA LEU A 307 51.98 21.01 40.60
C LEU A 307 51.93 22.55 40.47
N ASN A 308 51.25 23.15 41.45
CA ASN A 308 51.61 24.36 42.20
C ASN A 308 51.49 25.78 41.61
N PRO A 309 51.33 26.79 42.50
CA PRO A 309 50.45 27.94 42.34
C PRO A 309 51.25 29.24 42.17
N GLU A 310 50.60 30.37 41.89
CA GLU A 310 50.86 31.67 42.56
C GLU A 310 50.22 32.88 41.84
N VAL A 311 49.63 33.75 42.68
CA VAL A 311 49.76 35.22 42.65
C VAL A 311 48.91 36.02 41.64
N SER A 312 47.73 36.41 42.16
CA SER A 312 47.23 37.79 42.37
C SER A 312 47.22 38.84 41.23
N SER A 313 46.00 39.30 40.97
CA SER A 313 45.53 40.71 40.98
C SER A 313 46.12 41.71 39.97
N GLN A 314 45.27 42.28 39.10
CA GLN A 314 44.65 43.61 39.33
C GLN A 314 43.82 44.12 38.13
N ASN A 315 42.77 44.88 38.49
CA ASN A 315 42.10 45.96 37.75
C ASN A 315 40.97 45.70 36.74
N SER A 316 39.77 45.61 37.32
CA SER A 316 38.63 46.53 37.16
C SER A 316 38.39 47.23 35.81
N LYS A 317 37.25 46.89 35.17
CA LYS A 317 36.14 47.82 34.86
C LYS A 317 34.92 47.03 34.35
N LEU A 318 33.80 47.16 35.05
CA LEU A 318 32.43 46.67 34.70
C LEU A 318 31.59 47.89 34.26
N PRO A 319 30.47 47.75 33.50
CA PRO A 319 29.28 46.98 33.89
C PRO A 319 28.71 46.06 32.77
N ASN A 320 28.33 44.81 33.04
CA ASN A 320 27.12 44.29 33.71
C ASN A 320 25.86 44.40 32.83
N ASN A 321 25.52 43.32 32.12
CA ASN A 321 24.16 42.77 32.09
C ASN A 321 24.12 41.33 31.52
N LEU A 322 23.44 40.48 32.28
CA LEU A 322 22.98 39.10 32.03
C LEU A 322 24.01 37.95 31.91
N LYS A 323 24.43 37.43 33.07
CA LYS A 323 24.73 36.00 33.31
C LYS A 323 23.86 35.49 34.47
N LEU A 324 23.03 34.49 34.22
CA LEU A 324 22.52 33.53 35.21
C LEU A 324 22.81 32.14 34.64
N LYS A 325 24.01 31.63 34.94
CA LYS A 325 24.27 30.54 35.91
C LYS A 325 23.78 29.17 35.45
N THR A 326 24.55 28.61 34.52
CA THR A 326 24.81 27.18 34.35
C THR A 326 25.57 26.65 35.58
N GLN A 327 24.86 26.39 36.67
CA GLN A 327 25.33 25.57 37.79
C GLN A 327 24.13 24.81 38.35
N ASN A 328 23.76 23.72 37.70
CA ASN A 328 22.93 22.66 38.30
C ASN A 328 22.95 21.32 37.53
N SER A 329 23.69 21.19 36.42
CA SER A 329 23.65 19.98 35.59
C SER A 329 24.40 18.76 36.16
N LYS A 330 25.23 18.91 37.21
CA LYS A 330 26.02 17.79 37.79
C LYS A 330 25.49 17.23 39.12
N LEU A 331 24.48 17.84 39.74
CA LEU A 331 23.87 17.35 40.99
C LEU A 331 22.46 16.74 40.79
N LEU A 332 21.86 16.93 39.62
CA LEU A 332 20.51 16.44 39.29
C LEU A 332 20.47 15.12 38.49
N SER A 333 21.58 14.69 37.87
CA SER A 333 21.57 13.48 37.03
C SER A 333 21.63 12.17 37.82
N ASN A 334 22.24 12.16 39.01
CA ASN A 334 22.37 10.93 39.82
C ASN A 334 21.19 10.72 40.78
N ASN A 335 20.57 11.80 41.29
CA ASN A 335 19.43 11.68 42.22
C ASN A 335 18.08 11.38 41.53
N SER A 336 17.97 11.61 40.21
CA SER A 336 16.74 11.31 39.45
C SER A 336 16.66 9.85 39.00
N LYS A 337 17.79 9.21 38.66
CA LYS A 337 17.84 7.79 38.25
C LYS A 337 17.43 6.83 39.38
N LEU A 338 17.72 7.20 40.63
CA LEU A 338 17.35 6.42 41.82
C LEU A 338 15.85 6.50 42.19
N LYS A 339 15.10 7.48 41.65
CA LYS A 339 13.66 7.64 41.96
C LYS A 339 12.72 6.85 41.04
N THR A 340 13.14 6.50 39.83
CA THR A 340 12.34 5.70 38.87
C THR A 340 12.53 4.19 39.02
N GLN A 341 13.61 3.74 39.69
CA GLN A 341 13.97 2.33 39.92
C GLN A 341 13.08 1.58 40.94
N ASN A 342 11.85 2.02 41.15
CA ASN A 342 10.85 1.31 41.97
C ASN A 342 9.41 1.63 41.51
N SER A 343 9.25 2.16 40.29
CA SER A 343 7.96 2.44 39.69
C SER A 343 7.25 1.13 39.32
N LYS A 344 5.93 1.11 39.51
CA LYS A 344 5.07 -0.04 39.24
C LYS A 344 4.60 -0.02 37.81
N LEU A 345 4.88 -1.09 37.09
CA LEU A 345 4.52 -1.26 35.69
C LEU A 345 3.49 -2.39 35.56
N LEU A 346 2.48 -2.17 34.74
CA LEU A 346 1.55 -3.22 34.32
C LEU A 346 1.89 -3.65 32.89
N LEU A 347 2.23 -4.92 32.68
CA LEU A 347 2.49 -5.53 31.37
C LEU A 347 1.30 -6.37 30.93
N VAL A 348 0.72 -6.05 29.78
CA VAL A 348 -0.43 -6.75 29.18
C VAL A 348 -0.04 -7.24 27.80
N ASP A 349 -0.11 -8.55 27.54
CA ASP A 349 0.17 -9.16 26.24
C ASP A 349 -0.53 -10.53 26.23
N ASP A 350 -1.00 -11.07 25.10
CA ASP A 350 -1.76 -12.33 25.03
C ASP A 350 -0.87 -13.57 24.82
N ASN A 351 0.36 -13.37 24.36
CA ASN A 351 1.36 -14.40 24.15
C ASN A 351 2.16 -14.68 25.43
N ALA A 352 2.08 -15.91 25.93
CA ALA A 352 2.75 -16.30 27.18
C ALA A 352 4.28 -16.19 27.11
N ASP A 353 4.89 -16.57 25.99
CA ASP A 353 6.34 -16.55 25.81
C ASP A 353 6.86 -15.10 25.71
N MET A 354 6.12 -14.23 25.03
CA MET A 354 6.45 -12.80 24.92
C MET A 354 6.29 -12.08 26.27
N ARG A 355 5.17 -12.32 26.98
CA ARG A 355 4.97 -11.81 28.35
C ARG A 355 6.13 -12.17 29.27
N ASP A 356 6.56 -13.44 29.25
CA ASP A 356 7.64 -13.91 30.12
C ASP A 356 9.02 -13.37 29.73
N TYR A 357 9.25 -13.10 28.45
CA TYR A 357 10.45 -12.41 27.99
C TYR A 357 10.50 -10.96 28.47
N VAL A 358 9.43 -10.18 28.23
CA VAL A 358 9.36 -8.76 28.57
C VAL A 358 9.37 -8.53 30.08
N ARG A 359 8.68 -9.39 30.85
CA ARG A 359 8.70 -9.36 32.32
C ARG A 359 10.13 -9.48 32.85
N ARG A 360 10.90 -10.47 32.38
CA ARG A 360 12.30 -10.68 32.81
C ARG A 360 13.18 -9.46 32.50
N LEU A 361 12.95 -8.84 31.36
CA LEU A 361 13.69 -7.67 30.89
C LEU A 361 13.42 -6.43 31.73
N LEU A 362 12.15 -6.12 32.02
CA LEU A 362 11.76 -4.99 32.85
C LEU A 362 12.14 -5.19 34.33
N SER A 363 12.01 -6.41 34.86
CA SER A 363 12.49 -6.72 36.21
C SER A 363 14.01 -6.59 36.35
N ALA A 364 14.78 -6.97 35.33
CA ALA A 364 16.23 -6.72 35.30
C ALA A 364 16.59 -5.22 35.27
N GLY A 365 15.67 -4.37 34.81
CA GLY A 365 15.78 -2.90 34.84
C GLY A 365 15.45 -2.25 36.20
N GLY A 366 15.01 -3.04 37.19
CA GLY A 366 14.67 -2.55 38.55
C GLY A 366 13.21 -2.13 38.74
N TYR A 367 12.30 -2.49 37.84
CA TYR A 367 10.87 -2.14 37.96
C TYR A 367 10.05 -3.24 38.63
N GLU A 368 9.00 -2.86 39.39
CA GLU A 368 8.00 -3.80 39.93
C GLU A 368 6.97 -4.07 38.82
N VAL A 369 7.01 -5.27 38.22
CA VAL A 369 6.22 -5.62 37.03
C VAL A 369 5.10 -6.59 37.40
N GLU A 370 3.86 -6.15 37.22
CA GLU A 370 2.66 -6.98 37.30
C GLU A 370 2.20 -7.34 35.88
N THR A 371 1.68 -8.56 35.67
CA THR A 371 1.33 -9.05 34.32
C THR A 371 -0.13 -9.41 34.19
N ALA A 372 -0.74 -9.08 33.06
CA ALA A 372 -2.09 -9.49 32.67
C ALA A 372 -2.08 -10.12 31.25
N ALA A 373 -3.01 -11.04 31.00
CA ALA A 373 -3.09 -11.78 29.74
C ALA A 373 -3.96 -11.11 28.66
N ASP A 374 -4.75 -10.10 29.03
CA ASP A 374 -5.64 -9.33 28.15
C ASP A 374 -6.13 -8.07 28.86
N GLY A 375 -6.81 -7.17 28.13
CA GLY A 375 -7.26 -5.89 28.65
C GLY A 375 -8.28 -5.97 29.80
N ILE A 376 -9.09 -7.04 29.88
CA ILE A 376 -10.06 -7.18 31.00
C ILE A 376 -9.31 -7.48 32.29
N ALA A 377 -8.39 -8.45 32.24
CA ALA A 377 -7.52 -8.76 33.38
C ALA A 377 -6.67 -7.52 33.78
N ALA A 378 -6.26 -6.70 32.81
CA ALA A 378 -5.55 -5.46 33.09
C ALA A 378 -6.41 -4.45 33.87
N LEU A 379 -7.69 -4.27 33.52
CA LEU A 379 -8.60 -3.37 34.25
C LEU A 379 -8.82 -3.82 35.70
N GLU A 380 -8.94 -5.12 35.95
CA GLU A 380 -9.04 -5.67 37.31
C GLU A 380 -7.81 -5.34 38.15
N VAL A 381 -6.61 -5.43 37.56
CA VAL A 381 -5.35 -5.08 38.21
C VAL A 381 -5.29 -3.57 38.52
N VAL A 382 -5.63 -2.70 37.54
CA VAL A 382 -5.61 -1.24 37.72
C VAL A 382 -6.59 -0.77 38.80
N GLN A 383 -7.75 -1.41 38.93
CA GLN A 383 -8.73 -1.09 39.98
C GLN A 383 -8.22 -1.43 41.39
N GLN A 384 -7.45 -2.51 41.53
CA GLN A 384 -6.88 -2.90 42.82
C GLN A 384 -5.71 -2.00 43.20
N ARG A 385 -4.87 -1.63 42.23
CA ARG A 385 -3.66 -0.84 42.47
C ARG A 385 -3.30 -0.04 41.22
N LEU A 386 -3.24 1.28 41.36
CA LEU A 386 -2.88 2.17 40.25
C LEU A 386 -1.39 1.98 39.90
N PRO A 387 -1.05 1.60 38.65
CA PRO A 387 0.33 1.54 38.19
C PRO A 387 0.85 2.93 37.85
N ASP A 388 2.18 3.08 37.86
CA ASP A 388 2.86 4.30 37.42
C ASP A 388 2.97 4.37 35.89
N LEU A 389 2.90 3.24 35.18
CA LEU A 389 2.84 3.13 33.72
C LEU A 389 2.24 1.78 33.27
N VAL A 390 1.50 1.78 32.16
CA VAL A 390 0.96 0.56 31.54
C VAL A 390 1.66 0.28 30.20
N LEU A 391 2.11 -0.95 30.00
CA LEU A 391 2.68 -1.48 28.75
C LEU A 391 1.70 -2.53 28.19
N SER A 392 1.07 -2.27 27.05
CA SER A 392 -0.01 -3.14 26.55
C SER A 392 0.19 -3.53 25.09
N ASP A 393 0.05 -4.81 24.76
CA ASP A 393 -0.07 -5.26 23.37
C ASP A 393 -1.34 -4.71 22.73
N VAL A 394 -1.27 -4.42 21.43
CA VAL A 394 -2.39 -3.86 20.67
C VAL A 394 -3.40 -4.95 20.33
N MET A 395 -2.93 -6.13 19.91
CA MET A 395 -3.79 -7.22 19.44
C MET A 395 -3.93 -8.29 20.54
N MET A 396 -4.98 -8.17 21.36
CA MET A 396 -5.26 -9.13 22.44
C MET A 396 -6.74 -9.53 22.44
N PRO A 397 -7.09 -10.77 22.88
CA PRO A 397 -8.46 -11.23 22.92
C PRO A 397 -9.29 -10.52 24.01
N ARG A 398 -10.62 -10.51 23.84
CA ARG A 398 -11.63 -9.87 24.70
C ARG A 398 -11.60 -8.35 24.72
N LEU A 399 -10.52 -7.75 25.21
CA LEU A 399 -10.30 -6.31 25.21
C LEU A 399 -8.88 -6.04 24.68
N ASP A 400 -8.82 -5.37 23.53
CA ASP A 400 -7.60 -5.03 22.83
C ASP A 400 -6.90 -3.82 23.48
N GLY A 401 -5.67 -3.52 23.05
CA GLY A 401 -4.88 -2.44 23.65
C GLY A 401 -5.51 -1.05 23.50
N PHE A 402 -6.26 -0.83 22.42
CA PHE A 402 -7.00 0.41 22.18
C PHE A 402 -8.24 0.53 23.07
N GLY A 403 -9.00 -0.56 23.25
CA GLY A 403 -10.12 -0.61 24.17
C GLY A 403 -9.68 -0.39 25.62
N LEU A 404 -8.56 -1.00 26.03
CA LEU A 404 -7.96 -0.75 27.35
C LEU A 404 -7.58 0.73 27.54
N LEU A 405 -6.95 1.35 26.54
CA LEU A 405 -6.59 2.77 26.55
C LEU A 405 -7.83 3.66 26.72
N GLN A 406 -8.89 3.41 25.96
CA GLN A 406 -10.12 4.20 26.03
C GLN A 406 -10.79 4.13 27.41
N GLU A 407 -10.87 2.94 28.00
CA GLU A 407 -11.42 2.73 29.34
C GLU A 407 -10.60 3.49 30.40
N LEU A 408 -9.28 3.42 30.33
CA LEU A 408 -8.40 4.14 31.27
C LEU A 408 -8.48 5.66 31.12
N ARG A 409 -8.67 6.19 29.90
CA ARG A 409 -8.82 7.64 29.66
C ARG A 409 -10.19 8.20 30.07
N THR A 410 -11.24 7.38 30.05
CA THR A 410 -12.60 7.81 30.40
C THR A 410 -12.75 8.06 31.91
N ASN A 411 -11.98 7.37 32.75
CA ASN A 411 -12.07 7.48 34.20
C ASN A 411 -11.19 8.61 34.79
N PRO A 412 -11.75 9.57 35.57
CA PRO A 412 -11.04 10.66 36.22
C PRO A 412 -9.80 10.27 37.05
N SER A 413 -9.78 9.08 37.64
CA SER A 413 -8.65 8.66 38.49
C SER A 413 -7.51 7.97 37.73
N THR A 414 -7.77 7.48 36.52
CA THR A 414 -6.78 6.75 35.69
C THR A 414 -6.38 7.50 34.42
N ARG A 415 -7.09 8.57 34.05
CA ARG A 415 -6.87 9.30 32.79
C ARG A 415 -5.46 9.85 32.63
N ASP A 416 -4.76 10.09 33.73
CA ASP A 416 -3.41 10.68 33.75
C ASP A 416 -2.28 9.63 33.83
N ILE A 417 -2.59 8.32 33.88
CA ILE A 417 -1.58 7.25 33.90
C ILE A 417 -0.94 7.13 32.51
N PRO A 418 0.40 7.11 32.39
CA PRO A 418 1.04 6.96 31.09
C PRO A 418 0.88 5.54 30.52
N ILE A 419 0.59 5.42 29.22
CA ILE A 419 0.34 4.14 28.53
C ILE A 419 1.24 4.02 27.29
N ILE A 420 1.98 2.91 27.17
CA ILE A 420 2.79 2.54 26.01
C ILE A 420 2.18 1.31 25.32
N LEU A 421 1.87 1.44 24.03
CA LEU A 421 1.33 0.32 23.24
C LEU A 421 2.46 -0.48 22.55
N LEU A 422 2.40 -1.81 22.61
CA LEU A 422 3.25 -2.73 21.86
C LEU A 422 2.50 -3.27 20.65
N SER A 423 3.11 -3.35 19.46
CA SER A 423 2.39 -3.78 18.26
C SER A 423 3.25 -4.54 17.27
N ALA A 424 2.68 -5.58 16.64
CA ALA A 424 3.29 -6.27 15.50
C ALA A 424 3.12 -5.51 14.16
N ARG A 425 2.28 -4.46 14.12
CA ARG A 425 2.09 -3.63 12.92
C ARG A 425 3.25 -2.66 12.78
N ALA A 426 4.04 -2.82 11.72
CA ALA A 426 5.11 -1.89 11.38
C ALA A 426 4.58 -0.77 10.44
N GLY A 427 4.44 0.45 10.96
CA GLY A 427 4.06 1.62 10.16
C GLY A 427 3.67 2.83 11.00
N GLU A 428 3.85 4.04 10.45
CA GLU A 428 3.56 5.30 11.14
C GLU A 428 2.08 5.51 11.39
N GLU A 429 1.20 4.97 10.54
CA GLU A 429 -0.26 5.04 10.67
C GLU A 429 -0.74 4.39 11.96
N ALA A 430 -0.23 3.20 12.32
CA ALA A 430 -0.58 2.51 13.57
C ALA A 430 -0.03 3.23 14.82
N ARG A 431 1.09 3.94 14.66
CA ARG A 431 1.69 4.78 15.72
C ARG A 431 0.90 6.06 15.93
N ILE A 432 0.50 6.73 14.85
CA ILE A 432 -0.36 7.92 14.85
C ILE A 432 -1.72 7.55 15.42
N GLU A 433 -2.30 6.40 15.05
CA GLU A 433 -3.54 5.89 15.61
C GLU A 433 -3.41 5.64 17.12
N GLY A 434 -2.30 5.02 17.56
CA GLY A 434 -1.93 4.87 18.97
C GLY A 434 -1.91 6.19 19.75
N LEU A 435 -1.17 7.17 19.24
CA LEU A 435 -1.02 8.49 19.88
C LEU A 435 -2.31 9.32 19.81
N ALA A 436 -3.03 9.28 18.69
CA ALA A 436 -4.30 9.97 18.50
C ALA A 436 -5.43 9.38 19.37
N ALA A 437 -5.38 8.08 19.66
CA ALA A 437 -6.25 7.43 20.64
C ALA A 437 -5.90 7.81 22.09
N GLY A 438 -4.81 8.55 22.30
CA GLY A 438 -4.40 9.08 23.60
C GLY A 438 -3.34 8.24 24.33
N ALA A 439 -2.64 7.33 23.66
CA ALA A 439 -1.46 6.68 24.25
C ALA A 439 -0.31 7.69 24.39
N ASP A 440 0.56 7.49 25.37
CA ASP A 440 1.70 8.37 25.62
C ASP A 440 2.91 7.98 24.77
N ASP A 441 3.05 6.70 24.43
CA ASP A 441 4.07 6.22 23.48
C ASP A 441 3.65 4.88 22.82
N TYR A 442 4.44 4.42 21.86
CA TYR A 442 4.15 3.27 21.03
C TYR A 442 5.44 2.57 20.56
N LEU A 443 5.51 1.24 20.67
CA LEU A 443 6.69 0.42 20.38
C LEU A 443 6.36 -0.77 19.46
N ILE A 444 7.18 -0.99 18.43
CA ILE A 444 6.96 -2.00 17.39
C ILE A 444 7.73 -3.29 17.71
N LYS A 445 7.08 -4.45 17.55
CA LYS A 445 7.68 -5.79 17.64
C LYS A 445 8.29 -6.19 16.27
N PRO A 446 9.51 -6.73 16.19
CA PRO A 446 10.45 -6.99 17.29
C PRO A 446 11.18 -5.72 17.74
N PHE A 447 11.34 -5.55 19.05
CA PHE A 447 12.08 -4.43 19.67
C PHE A 447 13.36 -4.94 20.35
N SER A 448 14.36 -4.06 20.44
CA SER A 448 15.56 -4.34 21.24
C SER A 448 15.30 -4.10 22.73
N ALA A 449 16.01 -4.82 23.60
CA ALA A 449 15.88 -4.65 25.04
C ALA A 449 16.23 -3.23 25.52
N ARG A 450 17.20 -2.59 24.86
CA ARG A 450 17.64 -1.23 25.19
C ARG A 450 16.58 -0.18 24.83
N GLU A 451 15.85 -0.38 23.73
CA GLU A 451 14.82 0.54 23.28
C GLU A 451 13.63 0.57 24.25
N LEU A 452 13.14 -0.61 24.65
CA LEU A 452 12.01 -0.72 25.58
C LEU A 452 12.28 0.01 26.91
N LEU A 453 13.46 -0.21 27.51
CA LEU A 453 13.81 0.41 28.79
C LEU A 453 13.90 1.95 28.70
N ALA A 454 14.43 2.48 27.60
CA ALA A 454 14.58 3.92 27.41
C ALA A 454 13.23 4.64 27.33
N ARG A 455 12.24 4.02 26.66
CA ARG A 455 10.89 4.59 26.52
C ARG A 455 10.10 4.60 27.83
N VAL A 456 10.24 3.54 28.62
CA VAL A 456 9.62 3.46 29.95
C VAL A 456 10.16 4.58 30.86
N GLU A 457 11.47 4.80 30.87
CA GLU A 457 12.10 5.84 31.70
C GLU A 457 11.64 7.26 31.31
N ALA A 458 11.54 7.56 30.01
CA ALA A 458 11.15 8.87 29.52
C ALA A 458 9.71 9.25 29.91
N ASN A 459 8.76 8.31 29.78
CA ASN A 459 7.34 8.57 30.05
C ASN A 459 7.04 8.76 31.54
N LEU A 460 7.69 8.00 32.41
CA LEU A 460 7.58 8.19 33.86
C LEU A 460 8.00 9.61 34.29
N ARG A 461 9.04 10.17 33.66
CA ARG A 461 9.56 11.51 33.98
C ARG A 461 8.62 12.64 33.56
N LEU A 462 7.94 12.50 32.42
CA LEU A 462 7.02 13.53 31.90
C LEU A 462 5.76 13.64 32.75
N SER A 463 5.21 12.52 33.22
CA SER A 463 4.03 12.49 34.08
C SER A 463 4.26 13.28 35.39
N GLN A 464 5.45 13.19 35.98
CA GLN A 464 5.78 13.88 37.22
C GLN A 464 5.73 15.42 37.12
N LEU A 465 6.17 16.00 36.00
CA LEU A 465 6.23 17.47 35.82
C LEU A 465 4.86 18.13 35.65
N ARG A 466 3.91 17.46 35.00
CA ARG A 466 2.57 18.03 34.74
C ARG A 466 1.80 18.30 36.03
N ARG A 467 1.99 17.46 37.06
CA ARG A 467 1.27 17.55 38.34
C ARG A 467 1.61 18.81 39.14
N GLU A 468 2.79 19.40 38.95
CA GLU A 468 3.26 20.55 39.74
C GLU A 468 2.66 21.89 39.28
N ALA A 469 2.34 22.06 37.99
CA ALA A 469 1.90 23.33 37.41
C ALA A 469 0.42 23.71 37.71
N MET A 470 -0.46 22.72 37.85
CA MET A 470 -1.92 22.94 37.98
C MET A 470 -2.33 23.67 39.28
N LEU A 471 -1.52 23.60 40.33
CA LEU A 471 -1.88 24.10 41.66
C LEU A 471 -1.79 25.64 41.81
N GLN A 472 -1.22 26.37 40.85
CA GLN A 472 -0.88 27.78 41.02
C GLN A 472 -1.95 28.78 40.51
N GLU A 473 -2.83 28.39 39.59
CA GLU A 473 -3.73 29.32 38.85
C GLU A 473 -5.03 29.70 39.60
N GLN A 474 -5.55 28.84 40.47
CA GLN A 474 -6.89 29.01 41.05
C GLN A 474 -7.07 30.18 42.04
N SER A 475 -6.00 30.80 42.54
CA SER A 475 -6.08 31.73 43.68
C SER A 475 -6.54 33.17 43.34
N LEU A 476 -6.49 33.63 42.09
CA LEU A 476 -6.54 35.08 41.78
C LEU A 476 -7.91 35.66 41.41
N ARG A 477 -8.96 34.85 41.22
CA ARG A 477 -10.18 35.27 40.51
C ARG A 477 -11.30 35.88 41.39
N GLN A 478 -11.23 35.81 42.72
CA GLN A 478 -12.41 36.01 43.58
C GLN A 478 -12.69 37.43 44.13
N GLU A 479 -11.81 38.42 44.03
CA GLU A 479 -11.95 39.67 44.84
C GLU A 479 -12.67 40.87 44.21
N ALA A 480 -12.97 40.90 42.90
CA ALA A 480 -13.32 42.16 42.21
C ALA A 480 -14.82 42.56 42.16
N GLU A 481 -15.77 41.68 42.49
CA GLU A 481 -17.16 41.84 42.01
C GLU A 481 -18.16 42.59 42.93
N ALA A 482 -17.82 43.01 44.16
CA ALA A 482 -18.86 43.32 45.16
C ALA A 482 -19.35 44.78 45.36
N ALA A 483 -18.64 45.85 44.95
CA ALA A 483 -18.93 47.21 45.44
C ALA A 483 -19.83 48.12 44.57
N HIS A 484 -20.15 47.74 43.33
CA HIS A 484 -20.72 48.66 42.32
C HIS A 484 -22.26 48.80 42.33
N GLN A 485 -23.00 47.98 43.10
CA GLN A 485 -24.39 47.66 42.74
C GLN A 485 -25.54 48.47 43.41
N GLN A 486 -25.34 49.43 44.34
CA GLN A 486 -26.45 49.84 45.25
C GLN A 486 -27.12 51.23 45.04
N VAL A 487 -26.52 52.22 44.36
CA VAL A 487 -27.11 53.58 44.22
C VAL A 487 -27.85 53.78 42.89
N GLU A 488 -27.52 53.00 41.86
CA GLU A 488 -28.26 52.99 40.59
C GLU A 488 -29.72 52.52 40.73
N THR A 489 -30.07 51.87 41.84
CA THR A 489 -31.32 51.10 41.95
C THR A 489 -32.60 51.94 42.16
N ILE A 490 -32.54 53.23 42.51
CA ILE A 490 -33.74 54.03 42.88
C ILE A 490 -34.25 54.95 41.76
N LEU A 491 -33.39 55.73 41.10
CA LEU A 491 -33.78 56.64 40.01
C LEU A 491 -34.03 55.91 38.67
N SER A 492 -33.58 54.67 38.57
CA SER A 492 -33.84 53.73 37.46
C SER A 492 -35.26 53.15 37.45
N SER A 493 -36.08 53.40 38.48
CA SER A 493 -37.39 52.75 38.63
C SER A 493 -38.60 53.47 37.96
N ILE A 494 -38.40 54.58 37.24
CA ILE A 494 -39.45 55.29 36.47
C ILE A 494 -39.46 54.84 35.00
N ASN A 495 -40.63 54.50 34.45
CA ASN A 495 -40.75 53.78 33.16
C ASN A 495 -40.84 54.68 31.88
N ASP A 496 -41.12 55.98 32.03
CA ASP A 496 -41.07 56.98 30.95
C ASP A 496 -39.71 57.71 30.97
N GLY A 497 -39.25 58.16 29.80
CA GLY A 497 -38.10 59.05 29.71
C GLY A 497 -38.43 60.38 30.36
N PHE A 498 -37.65 60.78 31.36
CA PHE A 498 -37.84 62.01 32.09
C PHE A 498 -36.58 62.86 32.07
N TYR A 499 -36.73 64.11 31.65
CA TYR A 499 -35.66 65.09 31.65
C TYR A 499 -36.16 66.51 31.86
N VAL A 500 -35.24 67.39 32.24
CA VAL A 500 -35.52 68.79 32.56
C VAL A 500 -34.56 69.69 31.81
N LEU A 501 -35.09 70.76 31.24
CA LEU A 501 -34.34 71.80 30.53
C LEU A 501 -34.47 73.15 31.25
N ASP A 502 -33.43 73.97 31.21
CA ASP A 502 -33.48 75.38 31.65
C ASP A 502 -33.95 76.34 30.53
N ARG A 503 -34.07 77.64 30.82
CA ARG A 503 -34.46 78.68 29.83
C ARG A 503 -33.48 78.86 28.67
N ASP A 504 -32.23 78.43 28.86
CA ASP A 504 -31.19 78.42 27.84
C ASP A 504 -31.15 77.07 27.10
N TRP A 505 -32.20 76.25 27.26
CA TRP A 505 -32.43 74.95 26.66
C TRP A 505 -31.42 73.87 27.05
N ARG A 506 -30.78 73.97 28.22
CA ARG A 506 -29.78 73.00 28.68
C ARG A 506 -30.36 71.93 29.60
N PHE A 507 -29.92 70.69 29.45
CA PHE A 507 -30.34 69.59 30.33
C PHE A 507 -29.82 69.75 31.74
N THR A 508 -30.70 69.80 32.72
CA THR A 508 -30.33 69.86 34.15
C THR A 508 -30.52 68.53 34.85
N TYR A 509 -31.31 67.61 34.27
CA TYR A 509 -31.52 66.26 34.77
C TYR A 509 -31.98 65.31 33.65
N ALA A 510 -31.62 64.03 33.77
CA ALA A 510 -32.05 62.93 32.89
C ALA A 510 -32.02 61.60 33.66
N ASN A 511 -33.15 60.88 33.75
CA ASN A 511 -33.18 59.54 34.36
C ASN A 511 -32.57 58.48 33.42
N ASP A 512 -32.28 57.28 33.94
CA ASP A 512 -31.73 56.18 33.12
C ASP A 512 -32.66 55.85 31.98
N ARG A 513 -33.99 55.89 32.21
CA ARG A 513 -34.96 55.65 31.15
C ARG A 513 -34.91 56.66 29.99
N TYR A 514 -34.68 57.94 30.26
CA TYR A 514 -34.46 58.94 29.20
C TYR A 514 -33.14 58.70 28.50
N CYS A 515 -32.08 58.44 29.26
CA CYS A 515 -30.76 58.10 28.72
C CYS A 515 -30.84 56.84 27.84
N GLU A 516 -31.66 55.84 28.21
CA GLU A 516 -31.97 54.63 27.45
C GLU A 516 -32.73 54.96 26.17
N ILE A 517 -33.79 55.77 26.24
CA ILE A 517 -34.61 56.13 25.06
C ILE A 517 -33.78 56.94 24.06
N VAL A 518 -32.90 57.82 24.54
CA VAL A 518 -32.07 58.68 23.68
C VAL A 518 -30.68 58.11 23.39
N GLY A 519 -30.32 57.00 24.03
CA GLY A 519 -29.05 56.30 23.87
C GLY A 519 -27.80 57.10 24.25
N MET A 520 -27.92 58.19 25.01
CA MET A 520 -26.77 59.00 25.42
C MET A 520 -26.45 58.77 26.89
N LEU A 521 -25.16 58.82 27.22
CA LEU A 521 -24.78 58.74 28.62
C LEU A 521 -25.27 60.01 29.32
N ARG A 522 -25.78 59.83 30.53
CA ARG A 522 -26.22 60.94 31.40
C ARG A 522 -25.16 62.06 31.47
N SER A 523 -23.86 61.72 31.48
CA SER A 523 -22.75 62.68 31.50
C SER A 523 -22.62 63.55 30.25
N GLU A 524 -23.08 63.07 29.11
CA GLU A 524 -23.02 63.77 27.82
C GLU A 524 -24.24 64.66 27.61
N ILE A 525 -25.36 64.29 28.23
CA ILE A 525 -26.61 65.03 28.17
C ILE A 525 -26.57 66.23 29.11
N LEU A 526 -26.20 66.02 30.37
CA LEU A 526 -26.29 67.04 31.41
C LEU A 526 -25.41 68.27 31.09
N GLY A 527 -25.99 69.46 31.27
CA GLY A 527 -25.38 70.76 31.01
C GLY A 527 -25.36 71.19 29.54
N GLN A 528 -25.66 70.29 28.60
CA GLN A 528 -25.66 70.58 27.17
C GLN A 528 -27.01 71.10 26.69
N ASN A 529 -26.99 71.91 25.63
CA ASN A 529 -28.19 72.48 25.03
C ASN A 529 -28.88 71.45 24.11
N ILE A 530 -30.19 71.23 24.28
CA ILE A 530 -30.96 70.23 23.52
C ILE A 530 -30.88 70.44 22.01
N TRP A 531 -30.88 71.68 21.53
CA TRP A 531 -30.80 71.96 20.10
C TRP A 531 -29.39 71.76 19.53
N LYS A 532 -28.36 71.77 20.40
CA LYS A 532 -27.00 71.39 20.00
C LYS A 532 -26.80 69.88 20.01
N LEU A 533 -27.39 69.18 20.99
CA LEU A 533 -27.35 67.72 21.06
C LEU A 533 -28.21 67.06 19.99
N PHE A 534 -29.33 67.70 19.64
CA PHE A 534 -30.31 67.22 18.67
C PHE A 534 -30.49 68.23 17.53
N PRO A 535 -29.42 68.52 16.76
CA PRO A 535 -29.45 69.58 15.76
C PRO A 535 -30.43 69.26 14.62
N ALA A 536 -30.66 67.98 14.33
CA ALA A 536 -31.61 67.54 13.31
C ALA A 536 -33.07 67.82 13.68
N ALA A 537 -33.37 68.08 14.96
CA ALA A 537 -34.69 68.50 15.38
C ALA A 537 -34.92 70.00 15.09
N VAL A 538 -33.87 70.79 14.89
CA VAL A 538 -33.97 72.25 14.67
C VAL A 538 -34.71 72.55 13.37
N ASN A 539 -35.60 73.55 13.42
CA ASN A 539 -36.51 73.92 12.32
C ASN A 539 -37.50 72.82 11.87
N THR A 540 -37.64 71.73 12.65
CA THR A 540 -38.73 70.77 12.45
C THR A 540 -39.96 71.16 13.26
N ASP A 541 -41.07 70.44 13.08
CA ASP A 541 -42.28 70.66 13.86
C ASP A 541 -42.01 70.55 15.38
N ALA A 542 -41.17 69.60 15.81
CA ALA A 542 -40.77 69.49 17.22
C ALA A 542 -40.09 70.76 17.75
N TYR A 543 -39.18 71.36 17.00
CA TYR A 543 -38.51 72.59 17.40
C TYR A 543 -39.48 73.76 17.59
N VAL A 544 -40.41 73.91 16.65
CA VAL A 544 -41.46 74.94 16.71
C VAL A 544 -42.33 74.73 17.95
N LYS A 545 -42.75 73.48 18.22
CA LYS A 545 -43.61 73.14 19.35
C LYS A 545 -42.94 73.37 20.71
N PHE A 546 -41.65 73.03 20.87
CA PHE A 546 -40.92 73.32 22.12
C PHE A 546 -40.79 74.83 22.36
N HIS A 547 -40.44 75.61 21.34
CA HIS A 547 -40.34 77.08 21.45
C HIS A 547 -41.69 77.72 21.74
N GLN A 548 -42.76 77.19 21.14
CA GLN A 548 -44.13 77.60 21.44
C GLN A 548 -44.47 77.37 22.92
N ALA A 549 -44.23 76.16 23.45
CA ALA A 549 -44.47 75.84 24.87
C ALA A 549 -43.70 76.78 25.81
N MET A 550 -42.46 77.13 25.47
CA MET A 550 -41.61 78.01 26.28
C MET A 550 -42.06 79.49 26.22
N CYS A 551 -42.54 79.97 25.07
CA CYS A 551 -42.98 81.37 24.91
C CYS A 551 -44.39 81.61 25.45
N GLU A 552 -45.33 80.73 25.10
CA GLU A 552 -46.74 80.85 25.46
C GLU A 552 -47.03 80.35 26.88
N GLN A 553 -46.07 79.64 27.50
CA GLN A 553 -46.19 79.03 28.83
C GLN A 553 -47.40 78.09 28.96
N THR A 554 -47.75 77.40 27.88
CA THR A 554 -48.83 76.42 27.80
C THR A 554 -48.28 75.01 27.55
N PRO A 555 -48.77 73.96 28.26
CA PRO A 555 -48.37 72.58 28.00
C PRO A 555 -48.77 72.11 26.59
N LEU A 556 -47.94 71.26 25.98
CA LEU A 556 -48.15 70.71 24.63
C LEU A 556 -47.83 69.21 24.57
N GLN A 557 -48.53 68.50 23.68
CA GLN A 557 -48.29 67.10 23.36
C GLN A 557 -48.33 66.85 21.85
N PHE A 558 -47.39 66.05 21.33
CA PHE A 558 -47.34 65.66 19.91
C PHE A 558 -46.47 64.41 19.67
N GLU A 559 -46.77 63.69 18.58
CA GLU A 559 -45.97 62.57 18.09
C GLU A 559 -44.96 63.06 17.05
N TYR A 560 -43.71 62.61 17.17
CA TYR A 560 -42.64 63.03 16.29
C TYR A 560 -41.67 61.88 16.02
N LEU A 561 -41.38 61.64 14.74
CA LEU A 561 -40.30 60.75 14.32
C LEU A 561 -39.00 61.52 14.39
N TYR A 562 -38.17 61.21 15.37
CA TYR A 562 -36.81 61.69 15.34
C TYR A 562 -35.99 60.85 14.37
N VAL A 563 -35.89 61.33 13.14
CA VAL A 563 -35.29 60.63 12.01
C VAL A 563 -33.89 60.08 12.29
N PRO A 564 -32.97 60.79 13.00
CA PRO A 564 -31.63 60.25 13.26
C PRO A 564 -31.62 58.93 14.02
N TRP A 565 -32.63 58.67 14.85
CA TRP A 565 -32.75 57.46 15.64
C TRP A 565 -33.89 56.55 15.20
N ASN A 566 -34.63 57.00 14.18
CA ASN A 566 -35.79 56.33 13.63
C ASN A 566 -36.80 55.87 14.70
N CYS A 567 -36.91 56.63 15.77
CA CYS A 567 -37.81 56.36 16.87
C CYS A 567 -38.98 57.35 16.84
N TRP A 568 -40.17 56.81 17.06
CA TRP A 568 -41.37 57.60 17.21
C TRP A 568 -41.56 57.94 18.68
N HIS A 569 -41.58 59.23 18.96
CA HIS A 569 -41.73 59.74 20.31
C HIS A 569 -43.06 60.46 20.47
N ASP A 570 -43.74 60.18 21.56
CA ASP A 570 -44.79 61.03 22.11
C ASP A 570 -44.18 61.97 23.14
N HIS A 571 -44.10 63.26 22.80
CA HIS A 571 -43.53 64.29 23.64
C HIS A 571 -44.63 64.94 24.47
N ARG A 572 -44.48 64.98 25.80
CA ARG A 572 -45.37 65.70 26.73
C ARG A 572 -44.57 66.77 27.48
N ILE A 573 -44.80 68.03 27.11
CA ILE A 573 -43.99 69.17 27.55
C ILE A 573 -44.77 70.02 28.55
N TYR A 574 -44.15 70.28 29.70
CA TYR A 574 -44.71 71.12 30.76
C TYR A 574 -43.79 72.31 31.01
N PRO A 575 -44.20 73.54 30.62
CA PRO A 575 -43.40 74.73 30.86
C PRO A 575 -43.47 75.20 32.30
N SER A 576 -42.39 75.84 32.74
CA SER A 576 -42.27 76.47 34.06
C SER A 576 -41.52 77.80 33.96
N PRO A 577 -41.56 78.64 35.01
CA PRO A 577 -40.78 79.86 35.05
C PRO A 577 -39.27 79.65 34.89
N ASN A 578 -38.72 78.45 35.10
CA ASN A 578 -37.28 78.19 35.03
C ASN A 578 -36.85 77.38 33.80
N GLY A 579 -37.78 76.91 32.96
CA GLY A 579 -37.49 76.05 31.81
C GLY A 579 -38.61 75.04 31.52
N LEU A 580 -38.28 73.86 31.00
CA LEU A 580 -39.25 72.82 30.61
C LEU A 580 -38.98 71.50 31.33
N THR A 581 -40.04 70.85 31.80
CA THR A 581 -40.01 69.44 32.20
C THR A 581 -40.65 68.61 31.10
N VAL A 582 -39.98 67.55 30.65
CA VAL A 582 -40.44 66.76 29.51
C VAL A 582 -40.50 65.29 29.87
N PHE A 583 -41.66 64.71 29.57
CA PHE A 583 -41.86 63.28 29.53
C PHE A 583 -41.82 62.83 28.07
N LEU A 584 -41.05 61.78 27.83
CA LEU A 584 -40.84 61.18 26.54
C LEU A 584 -41.26 59.72 26.60
N ALA A 585 -42.29 59.37 25.83
CA ALA A 585 -42.71 57.98 25.67
C ALA A 585 -42.37 57.51 24.26
N ASP A 586 -41.72 56.35 24.17
CA ASP A 586 -41.45 55.69 22.90
C ASP A 586 -42.70 54.93 22.42
N ILE A 587 -43.19 55.26 21.22
CA ILE A 587 -44.36 54.62 20.59
C ILE A 587 -43.96 53.85 19.31
N THR A 588 -42.67 53.60 19.11
CA THR A 588 -42.10 52.93 17.94
C THR A 588 -42.69 51.55 17.73
N ASP A 589 -42.86 50.76 18.80
CA ASP A 589 -43.43 49.39 18.73
C ASP A 589 -44.82 49.35 18.10
N ARG A 590 -45.67 50.34 18.41
CA ARG A 590 -47.03 50.45 17.86
C ARG A 590 -47.00 50.71 16.35
N LYS A 591 -46.08 51.56 15.88
CA LYS A 591 -45.90 51.86 14.45
C LYS A 591 -45.26 50.69 13.70
N LEU A 592 -44.28 50.03 14.32
CA LEU A 592 -43.68 48.80 13.80
C LEU A 592 -44.72 47.68 13.69
N ALA A 593 -45.69 47.55 14.61
CA ALA A 593 -46.72 46.52 14.52
C ALA A 593 -47.64 46.68 13.30
N GLN A 594 -47.99 47.92 12.93
CA GLN A 594 -48.80 48.19 11.73
C GLN A 594 -48.01 47.92 10.45
N GLU A 595 -46.74 48.35 10.39
CA GLU A 595 -45.87 48.04 9.25
C GLU A 595 -45.59 46.54 9.15
N LYS A 596 -45.39 45.85 10.28
CA LYS A 596 -45.26 44.39 10.35
C LYS A 596 -46.46 43.68 9.73
N LEU A 597 -47.70 44.17 9.89
CA LEU A 597 -48.86 43.53 9.27
C LEU A 597 -48.82 43.66 7.73
N ARG A 598 -48.47 44.84 7.22
CA ARG A 598 -48.27 45.08 5.79
C ARG A 598 -47.13 44.22 5.23
N GLN A 599 -46.05 44.13 5.98
CA GLN A 599 -44.90 43.30 5.66
C GLN A 599 -45.27 41.80 5.68
N ARG A 600 -46.01 41.32 6.68
CA ARG A 600 -46.49 39.93 6.76
C ARG A 600 -47.37 39.53 5.58
N GLN A 601 -48.20 40.45 5.09
CA GLN A 601 -49.03 40.20 3.91
C GLN A 601 -48.19 40.07 2.63
N ALA A 602 -47.21 40.97 2.44
CA ALA A 602 -46.27 40.88 1.32
C ALA A 602 -45.36 39.64 1.43
N GLU A 603 -44.91 39.30 2.64
CA GLU A 603 -44.16 38.08 2.94
C GLU A 603 -44.97 36.82 2.63
N LEU A 604 -46.29 36.81 2.87
CA LEU A 604 -47.14 35.65 2.56
C LEU A 604 -47.27 35.45 1.05
N GLU A 605 -47.47 36.53 0.29
CA GLU A 605 -47.53 36.50 -1.18
C GLU A 605 -46.19 36.10 -1.79
N GLU A 606 -45.09 36.61 -1.23
CA GLU A 606 -43.74 36.23 -1.62
C GLU A 606 -43.43 34.78 -1.23
N ALA A 607 -43.84 34.31 -0.05
CA ALA A 607 -43.67 32.92 0.38
C ALA A 607 -44.44 31.94 -0.50
N GLN A 608 -45.66 32.30 -0.94
CA GLN A 608 -46.43 31.51 -1.91
C GLN A 608 -45.72 31.43 -3.27
N ARG A 609 -45.15 32.56 -3.73
CA ARG A 609 -44.37 32.62 -4.97
C ARG A 609 -43.09 31.79 -4.90
N ILE A 610 -42.31 31.91 -3.81
CA ILE A 610 -41.06 31.17 -3.60
C ILE A 610 -41.33 29.68 -3.41
N GLY A 611 -42.33 29.33 -2.58
CA GLY A 611 -42.74 27.94 -2.35
C GLY A 611 -43.48 27.31 -3.53
N ASN A 612 -43.72 28.09 -4.58
CA ASN A 612 -44.43 27.72 -5.80
C ASN A 612 -45.75 26.99 -5.54
N PHE A 613 -46.53 27.49 -4.57
CA PHE A 613 -47.84 26.95 -4.24
C PHE A 613 -48.92 28.03 -4.29
N GLY A 614 -50.06 27.68 -4.87
CA GLY A 614 -51.23 28.52 -4.99
C GLY A 614 -52.42 27.92 -4.25
N ASN A 615 -53.30 28.77 -3.74
CA ASN A 615 -54.50 28.37 -3.03
C ASN A 615 -55.70 28.47 -3.96
N TRP A 616 -56.68 27.59 -3.79
CA TRP A 616 -57.93 27.60 -4.52
C TRP A 616 -59.13 27.35 -3.60
N TYR A 617 -60.28 27.80 -4.06
CA TYR A 617 -61.58 27.58 -3.45
C TYR A 617 -62.56 27.24 -4.58
N TRP A 618 -63.35 26.20 -4.39
CA TRP A 618 -64.39 25.79 -5.32
C TRP A 618 -65.71 25.67 -4.58
N ASP A 619 -66.74 26.32 -5.13
CA ASP A 619 -68.11 26.26 -4.65
C ASP A 619 -68.87 25.15 -5.38
N ALA A 620 -69.35 24.15 -4.64
CA ALA A 620 -69.99 22.98 -5.25
C ALA A 620 -71.40 23.26 -5.81
N ALA A 621 -72.06 24.33 -5.37
CA ALA A 621 -73.41 24.66 -5.81
C ALA A 621 -73.42 25.49 -7.10
N THR A 622 -72.40 26.35 -7.27
CA THR A 622 -72.29 27.28 -8.41
C THR A 622 -71.23 26.87 -9.42
N ASP A 623 -70.43 25.86 -9.11
CA ASP A 623 -69.27 25.40 -9.87
C ASP A 623 -68.16 26.44 -10.06
N VAL A 624 -68.17 27.52 -9.27
CA VAL A 624 -67.21 28.62 -9.38
C VAL A 624 -65.91 28.25 -8.66
N THR A 625 -64.80 28.31 -9.40
CA THR A 625 -63.45 28.18 -8.85
C THR A 625 -62.79 29.55 -8.72
N THR A 626 -62.25 29.86 -7.54
CA THR A 626 -61.41 31.04 -7.29
C THR A 626 -60.03 30.60 -6.84
N GLY A 627 -59.01 31.42 -7.13
CA GLY A 627 -57.64 31.08 -6.85
C GLY A 627 -56.78 32.30 -6.54
N SER A 628 -55.72 32.07 -5.77
CA SER A 628 -54.65 33.05 -5.57
C SER A 628 -53.94 33.38 -6.89
N ALA A 629 -53.29 34.55 -6.97
CA ALA A 629 -52.50 34.94 -8.13
C ALA A 629 -51.39 33.92 -8.48
N GLN A 630 -50.82 33.24 -7.48
CA GLN A 630 -49.80 32.21 -7.71
C GLN A 630 -50.39 30.94 -8.34
N LEU A 631 -51.62 30.56 -8.01
CA LEU A 631 -52.28 29.41 -8.63
C LEU A 631 -52.43 29.59 -10.14
N LEU A 632 -52.88 30.78 -10.55
CA LEU A 632 -53.02 31.16 -11.96
C LEU A 632 -51.67 31.05 -12.68
N ARG A 633 -50.59 31.55 -12.05
CA ARG A 633 -49.21 31.44 -12.59
C ARG A 633 -48.72 29.99 -12.71
N ILE A 634 -49.05 29.11 -11.76
CA ILE A 634 -48.66 27.68 -11.82
C ILE A 634 -49.21 27.03 -13.09
N TYR A 635 -50.43 27.38 -13.51
CA TYR A 635 -51.04 26.86 -14.74
C TYR A 635 -50.75 27.70 -15.99
N GLY A 636 -50.11 28.86 -15.84
CA GLY A 636 -49.68 29.72 -16.95
C GLY A 636 -50.64 30.86 -17.31
N PHE A 637 -51.63 31.14 -16.45
CA PHE A 637 -52.59 32.25 -16.59
C PHE A 637 -52.04 33.58 -16.06
N ASP A 638 -52.55 34.68 -16.59
CA ASP A 638 -52.26 36.04 -16.12
C ASP A 638 -53.24 36.44 -15.00
N PRO A 639 -52.78 36.63 -13.75
CA PRO A 639 -53.66 36.91 -12.62
C PRO A 639 -54.38 38.27 -12.66
N GLU A 640 -53.98 39.19 -13.55
CA GLU A 640 -54.66 40.48 -13.73
C GLU A 640 -55.78 40.42 -14.79
N ARG A 641 -55.80 39.39 -15.64
CA ARG A 641 -56.67 39.30 -16.82
C ARG A 641 -57.53 38.05 -16.86
N ASP A 642 -57.03 36.95 -16.29
CA ASP A 642 -57.63 35.64 -16.37
C ASP A 642 -58.20 35.23 -15.01
N THR A 643 -59.25 34.42 -15.05
CA THR A 643 -59.82 33.75 -13.87
C THR A 643 -59.70 32.25 -14.03
N MET A 644 -59.71 31.53 -12.91
CA MET A 644 -59.69 30.08 -12.94
C MET A 644 -60.94 29.55 -13.66
N PRO A 645 -60.80 28.54 -14.54
CA PRO A 645 -61.96 27.84 -15.10
C PRO A 645 -62.76 27.17 -14.00
N ASN A 646 -64.08 27.11 -14.21
CA ASN A 646 -64.97 26.29 -13.41
C ASN A 646 -64.52 24.83 -13.44
N PHE A 647 -64.81 24.08 -12.39
CA PHE A 647 -64.25 22.74 -12.23
C PHE A 647 -64.65 21.84 -13.40
N ALA A 648 -65.91 21.88 -13.86
CA ALA A 648 -66.37 21.07 -14.99
C ALA A 648 -65.61 21.29 -16.31
N ASP A 649 -65.01 22.46 -16.50
CA ASP A 649 -64.32 22.86 -17.73
C ASP A 649 -62.80 22.55 -17.72
N GLN A 650 -62.29 21.87 -16.68
CA GLN A 650 -60.86 21.59 -16.52
C GLN A 650 -60.38 20.32 -17.26
N ASP A 651 -61.30 19.45 -17.71
CA ASP A 651 -61.00 18.23 -18.49
C ASP A 651 -60.41 18.57 -19.86
N GLY A 652 -59.33 17.89 -20.23
CA GLY A 652 -58.67 18.06 -21.53
C GLY A 652 -57.91 19.38 -21.71
N TRP A 653 -57.95 20.28 -20.72
CA TRP A 653 -57.26 21.57 -20.77
C TRP A 653 -56.19 21.73 -19.70
N LEU A 654 -56.56 21.57 -18.43
CA LEU A 654 -55.60 21.62 -17.31
C LEU A 654 -54.99 20.25 -17.00
N TYR A 655 -55.72 19.19 -17.31
CA TYR A 655 -55.32 17.80 -17.07
C TYR A 655 -55.53 16.96 -18.32
N SER A 656 -54.74 15.89 -18.45
CA SER A 656 -55.09 14.82 -19.38
C SER A 656 -56.39 14.15 -18.93
N HIS A 657 -57.12 13.53 -19.86
CA HIS A 657 -58.39 12.87 -19.53
C HIS A 657 -58.23 11.82 -18.39
N ASP A 658 -57.11 11.09 -18.36
CA ASP A 658 -56.81 10.12 -17.29
C ASP A 658 -56.59 10.79 -15.92
N ASN A 659 -55.82 11.88 -15.86
CA ASN A 659 -55.60 12.61 -14.61
C ASN A 659 -56.85 13.38 -14.15
N TRP A 660 -57.68 13.85 -15.09
CA TRP A 660 -58.97 14.45 -14.80
C TRP A 660 -59.91 13.45 -14.11
N LEU A 661 -60.02 12.22 -14.64
CA LEU A 661 -60.83 11.16 -14.02
C LEU A 661 -60.41 10.89 -12.57
N ARG A 662 -59.10 10.89 -12.30
CA ARG A 662 -58.54 10.72 -10.94
C ARG A 662 -58.91 11.87 -10.01
N ILE A 663 -58.83 13.12 -10.48
CA ILE A 663 -59.20 14.30 -9.69
C ILE A 663 -60.70 14.33 -9.43
N ASN A 664 -61.52 14.10 -10.46
CA ASN A 664 -62.97 14.09 -10.33
C ASN A 664 -63.44 13.00 -9.35
N ALA A 665 -62.88 11.79 -9.44
CA ALA A 665 -63.18 10.72 -8.48
C ALA A 665 -62.83 11.13 -7.04
N ALA A 666 -61.69 11.80 -6.83
CA ALA A 666 -61.27 12.27 -5.52
C ALA A 666 -62.15 13.42 -4.99
N VAL A 667 -62.60 14.33 -5.86
CA VAL A 667 -63.55 15.40 -5.52
C VAL A 667 -64.91 14.82 -5.12
N GLN A 668 -65.45 13.87 -5.90
CA GLN A 668 -66.71 13.20 -5.56
C GLN A 668 -66.61 12.45 -4.22
N SER A 669 -65.52 11.70 -4.01
CA SER A 669 -65.28 11.01 -2.74
C SER A 669 -65.18 11.99 -1.56
N ALA A 670 -64.56 13.16 -1.74
CA ALA A 670 -64.47 14.17 -0.70
C ALA A 670 -65.82 14.79 -0.34
N LEU A 671 -66.71 14.97 -1.33
CA LEU A 671 -68.09 15.43 -1.11
C LEU A 671 -68.95 14.39 -0.38
N GLU A 672 -68.77 13.09 -0.69
CA GLU A 672 -69.51 12.00 -0.05
C GLU A 672 -69.03 11.71 1.38
N THR A 673 -67.72 11.65 1.57
CA THR A 673 -67.10 11.23 2.85
C THR A 673 -66.84 12.40 3.79
N GLY A 674 -66.75 13.63 3.27
CA GLY A 674 -66.37 14.81 4.03
C GLY A 674 -64.88 14.88 4.39
N ILE A 675 -64.04 14.06 3.75
CA ILE A 675 -62.58 13.99 3.94
C ILE A 675 -61.88 14.57 2.70
N GLY A 676 -60.95 15.48 2.90
CA GLY A 676 -60.15 16.06 1.81
C GLY A 676 -59.20 15.05 1.16
N TYR A 677 -58.68 15.39 -0.02
CA TYR A 677 -57.77 14.52 -0.77
C TYR A 677 -56.38 15.13 -0.91
N GLN A 678 -55.39 14.28 -1.16
CA GLN A 678 -54.05 14.68 -1.60
C GLN A 678 -53.64 13.80 -2.78
N LEU A 679 -53.23 14.42 -3.88
CA LEU A 679 -52.83 13.72 -5.09
C LEU A 679 -51.60 14.37 -5.74
N ASP A 680 -50.67 13.53 -6.19
CA ASP A 680 -49.57 13.90 -7.08
C ASP A 680 -49.94 13.43 -8.51
N LEU A 681 -49.93 14.37 -9.46
CA LEU A 681 -50.34 14.12 -10.85
C LEU A 681 -49.72 15.11 -11.82
N GLN A 682 -49.80 14.79 -13.12
CA GLN A 682 -49.36 15.70 -14.18
C GLN A 682 -50.51 16.60 -14.64
N ALA A 683 -50.23 17.90 -14.70
CA ALA A 683 -51.08 18.93 -15.26
C ALA A 683 -50.38 19.62 -16.43
N PHE A 684 -51.08 20.51 -17.13
CA PHE A 684 -50.51 21.29 -18.21
C PHE A 684 -50.34 22.77 -17.83
N ARG A 685 -49.16 23.32 -18.09
CA ARG A 685 -48.86 24.75 -18.09
C ARG A 685 -48.64 25.18 -19.54
N ASN A 686 -49.59 25.91 -20.12
CA ASN A 686 -49.53 26.35 -21.52
C ASN A 686 -49.18 25.19 -22.51
N GLY A 687 -49.74 23.99 -22.28
CA GLY A 687 -49.48 22.79 -23.07
C GLY A 687 -48.21 22.00 -22.70
N THR A 688 -47.38 22.50 -21.77
CA THR A 688 -46.21 21.77 -21.25
C THR A 688 -46.59 20.95 -20.02
N PRO A 689 -46.24 19.65 -19.94
CA PRO A 689 -46.54 18.84 -18.75
C PRO A 689 -45.72 19.30 -17.55
N ILE A 690 -46.39 19.53 -16.42
CA ILE A 690 -45.81 19.84 -15.12
C ILE A 690 -46.32 18.85 -14.08
N TRP A 691 -45.51 18.53 -13.08
CA TRP A 691 -45.97 17.74 -11.94
C TRP A 691 -46.49 18.67 -10.85
N ILE A 692 -47.69 18.36 -10.35
CA ILE A 692 -48.28 19.09 -9.24
C ILE A 692 -48.68 18.15 -8.11
N THR A 693 -48.66 18.68 -6.89
CA THR A 693 -49.34 18.11 -5.73
C THR A 693 -50.54 19.00 -5.41
N THR A 694 -51.75 18.44 -5.50
CA THR A 694 -52.98 19.11 -5.06
C THR A 694 -53.45 18.52 -3.73
N ARG A 695 -53.81 19.39 -2.79
CA ARG A 695 -54.35 19.04 -1.46
C ARG A 695 -55.63 19.81 -1.23
N SER A 696 -56.66 19.15 -0.71
CA SER A 696 -57.94 19.77 -0.45
C SER A 696 -58.45 19.50 0.96
N GLU A 697 -59.32 20.38 1.42
CA GLU A 697 -60.17 20.25 2.60
C GLU A 697 -61.60 20.58 2.23
N VAL A 698 -62.54 19.96 2.95
CA VAL A 698 -63.98 20.17 2.74
C VAL A 698 -64.44 21.41 3.50
N LEU A 699 -65.22 22.25 2.83
CA LEU A 699 -65.82 23.44 3.43
C LEU A 699 -67.25 23.16 3.85
N ARG A 700 -67.59 23.58 5.07
CA ARG A 700 -68.90 23.40 5.68
C ARG A 700 -69.53 24.74 6.01
N ASP A 701 -70.83 24.86 5.79
CA ASP A 701 -71.58 26.02 6.25
C ASP A 701 -71.84 25.98 7.77
N SER A 702 -72.46 27.02 8.31
CA SER A 702 -72.82 27.12 9.73
C SER A 702 -73.82 26.05 10.20
N LYS A 703 -74.45 25.30 9.27
CA LYS A 703 -75.37 24.19 9.55
C LYS A 703 -74.67 22.82 9.41
N GLY A 704 -73.38 22.80 9.09
CA GLY A 704 -72.55 21.60 8.93
C GLY A 704 -72.63 20.92 7.57
N ALA A 705 -73.40 21.47 6.62
CA ALA A 705 -73.54 20.95 5.27
C ALA A 705 -72.30 21.28 4.43
N ILE A 706 -71.87 20.35 3.59
CA ILE A 706 -70.72 20.55 2.70
C ILE A 706 -71.13 21.48 1.57
N VAL A 707 -70.41 22.59 1.41
CA VAL A 707 -70.70 23.64 0.40
C VAL A 707 -69.63 23.76 -0.68
N GLY A 708 -68.48 23.12 -0.50
CA GLY A 708 -67.38 23.21 -1.46
C GLY A 708 -66.09 22.62 -0.93
N LEU A 709 -65.01 22.88 -1.66
CA LEU A 709 -63.65 22.49 -1.27
C LEU A 709 -62.72 23.69 -1.35
N ARG A 710 -61.72 23.72 -0.47
CA ARG A 710 -60.56 24.62 -0.61
C ARG A 710 -59.29 23.81 -0.60
N GLY A 711 -58.23 24.34 -1.18
CA GLY A 711 -57.00 23.59 -1.25
C GLY A 711 -55.80 24.39 -1.69
N THR A 712 -54.69 23.68 -1.82
CA THR A 712 -53.43 24.18 -2.35
C THR A 712 -52.97 23.32 -3.51
N VAL A 713 -52.34 23.94 -4.50
CA VAL A 713 -51.61 23.27 -5.57
C VAL A 713 -50.17 23.72 -5.49
N GLN A 714 -49.23 22.78 -5.48
CA GLN A 714 -47.80 23.07 -5.52
C GLN A 714 -47.17 22.43 -6.77
N ASP A 715 -46.32 23.16 -7.48
CA ASP A 715 -45.48 22.60 -8.54
C ASP A 715 -44.31 21.81 -7.92
N ILE A 716 -44.23 20.53 -8.24
CA ILE A 716 -43.23 19.59 -7.73
C ILE A 716 -42.36 19.01 -8.86
N THR A 717 -42.32 19.68 -10.02
CA THR A 717 -41.60 19.20 -11.22
C THR A 717 -40.11 18.99 -10.94
N ASP A 718 -39.43 20.00 -10.38
CA ASP A 718 -37.99 19.91 -10.06
C ASP A 718 -37.71 18.80 -9.05
N ARG A 719 -38.58 18.64 -8.04
CA ARG A 719 -38.48 17.56 -7.05
C ARG A 719 -38.58 16.19 -7.72
N LYS A 720 -39.55 15.99 -8.63
CA LYS A 720 -39.74 14.71 -9.32
C LYS A 720 -38.60 14.38 -10.28
N LEU A 721 -38.02 15.38 -10.94
CA LEU A 721 -36.83 15.19 -11.78
C LEU A 721 -35.59 14.82 -10.94
N ALA A 722 -35.38 15.49 -9.81
CA ALA A 722 -34.26 15.19 -8.91
C ALA A 722 -34.40 13.81 -8.23
N GLU A 723 -35.62 13.40 -7.85
CA GLU A 723 -35.91 12.06 -7.32
C GLU A 723 -35.52 10.97 -8.35
N ALA A 724 -35.90 11.15 -9.62
CA ALA A 724 -35.59 10.20 -10.69
C ALA A 724 -34.08 10.13 -11.01
N GLU A 725 -33.39 11.29 -11.07
CA GLU A 725 -31.93 11.33 -11.28
C GLU A 725 -31.19 10.64 -10.13
N ARG A 726 -31.63 10.87 -8.88
CA ARG A 726 -31.04 10.23 -7.70
C ARG A 726 -31.24 8.71 -7.71
N GLU A 727 -32.42 8.22 -8.07
CA GLU A 727 -32.70 6.79 -8.14
C GLU A 727 -31.84 6.10 -9.22
N GLN A 728 -31.66 6.75 -10.38
CA GLN A 728 -30.77 6.25 -11.42
C GLN A 728 -29.29 6.23 -10.99
N LEU A 729 -28.84 7.24 -10.24
CA LEU A 729 -27.48 7.28 -9.69
C LEU A 729 -27.26 6.21 -8.63
N LEU A 730 -28.23 6.00 -7.73
CA LEU A 730 -28.18 4.94 -6.71
C LEU A 730 -28.08 3.55 -7.35
N GLN A 731 -28.84 3.27 -8.41
CA GLN A 731 -28.75 2.00 -9.12
C GLN A 731 -27.38 1.77 -9.76
N ARG A 732 -26.77 2.82 -10.34
CA ARG A 732 -25.42 2.73 -10.90
C ARG A 732 -24.35 2.53 -9.84
N GLU A 733 -24.47 3.22 -8.70
CA GLU A 733 -23.56 3.08 -7.57
C GLU A 733 -23.65 1.68 -6.95
N GLN A 734 -24.87 1.15 -6.75
CA GLN A 734 -25.09 -0.22 -6.28
C GLN A 734 -24.48 -1.27 -7.21
N ALA A 735 -24.70 -1.16 -8.52
CA ALA A 735 -24.14 -2.10 -9.49
C ALA A 735 -22.59 -2.06 -9.51
N ALA A 736 -21.98 -0.88 -9.42
CA ALA A 736 -20.53 -0.74 -9.36
C ALA A 736 -19.95 -1.30 -8.04
N ARG A 737 -20.65 -1.09 -6.92
CA ARG A 737 -20.27 -1.62 -5.61
C ARG A 737 -20.34 -3.14 -5.58
N GLU A 738 -21.40 -3.74 -6.11
CA GLU A 738 -21.53 -5.20 -6.20
C GLU A 738 -20.38 -5.83 -7.02
N GLN A 739 -20.00 -5.21 -8.14
CA GLN A 739 -18.85 -5.66 -8.93
C GLN A 739 -17.52 -5.56 -8.15
N ALA A 740 -17.31 -4.46 -7.43
CA ALA A 740 -16.11 -4.27 -6.62
C ALA A 740 -16.05 -5.26 -5.44
N GLU A 741 -17.18 -5.49 -4.76
CA GLU A 741 -17.29 -6.47 -3.67
C GLU A 741 -17.05 -7.90 -4.18
N GLN A 742 -17.54 -8.25 -5.37
CA GLN A 742 -17.29 -9.55 -5.99
C GLN A 742 -15.80 -9.75 -6.33
N ALA A 743 -15.14 -8.74 -6.89
CA ALA A 743 -13.72 -8.79 -7.18
C ALA A 743 -12.86 -8.92 -5.90
N ASN A 744 -13.22 -8.19 -4.85
CA ASN A 744 -12.54 -8.29 -3.55
C ASN A 744 -12.73 -9.67 -2.91
N ARG A 745 -13.94 -10.25 -2.95
CA ARG A 745 -14.18 -11.61 -2.42
C ARG A 745 -13.35 -12.67 -3.14
N ILE A 746 -13.27 -12.62 -4.48
CA ILE A 746 -12.44 -13.55 -5.27
C ILE A 746 -10.96 -13.40 -4.89
N LYS A 747 -10.50 -12.15 -4.69
CA LYS A 747 -9.13 -11.87 -4.26
C LYS A 747 -8.84 -12.40 -2.84
N ASP A 748 -9.75 -12.25 -1.90
CA ASP A 748 -9.58 -12.71 -0.52
C ASP A 748 -9.63 -14.25 -0.44
N GLU A 749 -10.53 -14.88 -1.20
CA GLU A 749 -10.60 -16.34 -1.32
C GLU A 749 -9.34 -16.91 -1.98
N PHE A 750 -8.81 -16.24 -3.02
CA PHE A 750 -7.51 -16.56 -3.62
C PHE A 750 -6.38 -16.55 -2.59
N LEU A 751 -6.32 -15.53 -1.73
CA LEU A 751 -5.26 -15.41 -0.73
C LEU A 751 -5.37 -16.48 0.35
N ALA A 752 -6.58 -16.83 0.75
CA ALA A 752 -6.82 -17.89 1.72
C ALA A 752 -6.36 -19.26 1.18
N VAL A 753 -6.73 -19.59 -0.06
CA VAL A 753 -6.33 -20.83 -0.73
C VAL A 753 -4.82 -20.87 -0.95
N LEU A 754 -4.22 -19.76 -1.42
CA LEU A 754 -2.77 -19.64 -1.61
C LEU A 754 -1.99 -19.90 -0.31
N SER A 755 -2.40 -19.27 0.79
CA SER A 755 -1.74 -19.44 2.09
C SER A 755 -1.85 -20.89 2.58
N HIS A 756 -3.02 -21.52 2.37
CA HIS A 756 -3.23 -22.93 2.73
C HIS A 756 -2.34 -23.88 1.91
N GLU A 757 -2.33 -23.72 0.59
CA GLU A 757 -1.59 -24.61 -0.32
C GLU A 757 -0.08 -24.40 -0.26
N LEU A 758 0.42 -23.21 0.12
CA LEU A 758 1.85 -23.01 0.43
C LEU A 758 2.26 -23.61 1.79
N ARG A 759 1.38 -23.54 2.79
CA ARG A 759 1.65 -24.04 4.15
C ARG A 759 1.62 -25.56 4.23
N SER A 760 0.76 -26.21 3.46
CA SER A 760 0.58 -27.66 3.44
C SER A 760 1.87 -28.45 3.14
N PRO A 761 2.65 -28.16 2.08
CA PRO A 761 3.94 -28.83 1.82
C PRO A 761 5.04 -28.36 2.77
N LEU A 762 4.96 -27.14 3.30
CA LEU A 762 5.96 -26.57 4.22
C LEU A 762 5.96 -27.29 5.58
N ASN A 763 4.79 -27.68 6.10
CA ASN A 763 4.66 -28.31 7.41
C ASN A 763 5.39 -29.68 7.52
N PRO A 764 5.24 -30.63 6.57
CA PRO A 764 6.04 -31.84 6.53
C PRO A 764 7.54 -31.58 6.39
N ILE A 765 7.94 -30.59 5.58
CA ILE A 765 9.36 -30.21 5.42
C ILE A 765 9.94 -29.82 6.78
N LEU A 766 9.29 -28.88 7.48
CA LEU A 766 9.72 -28.41 8.79
C LEU A 766 9.67 -29.51 9.86
N GLY A 767 8.62 -30.33 9.85
CA GLY A 767 8.44 -31.43 10.82
C GLY A 767 9.52 -32.51 10.68
N TRP A 768 9.78 -32.98 9.47
CA TRP A 768 10.83 -33.97 9.20
C TRP A 768 12.23 -33.40 9.38
N ALA A 769 12.47 -32.15 8.98
CA ALA A 769 13.75 -31.47 9.25
C ALA A 769 14.03 -31.37 10.76
N LYS A 770 13.04 -30.98 11.57
CA LYS A 770 13.16 -30.95 13.03
C LYS A 770 13.45 -32.33 13.61
N LEU A 771 12.77 -33.38 13.14
CA LEU A 771 13.03 -34.75 13.59
C LEU A 771 14.44 -35.24 13.21
N LEU A 772 14.94 -34.89 12.02
CA LEU A 772 16.31 -35.15 11.60
C LEU A 772 17.32 -34.48 12.54
N THR A 773 17.08 -33.22 12.96
CA THR A 773 17.96 -32.52 13.91
C THR A 773 17.99 -33.12 15.32
N THR A 774 17.04 -33.99 15.69
CA THR A 774 17.07 -34.64 17.02
C THR A 774 18.07 -35.78 17.13
N GLY A 775 18.59 -36.29 16.01
CA GLY A 775 19.52 -37.43 15.97
C GLY A 775 18.91 -38.77 16.41
N LYS A 776 17.58 -38.85 16.63
CA LYS A 776 16.89 -40.05 17.15
C LYS A 776 16.28 -40.96 16.08
N LEU A 777 16.43 -40.63 14.80
CA LEU A 777 15.85 -41.39 13.69
C LEU A 777 16.77 -42.56 13.29
N ASN A 778 16.17 -43.71 12.95
CA ASN A 778 16.91 -44.83 12.36
C ASN A 778 17.13 -44.61 10.86
N ALA A 779 18.10 -45.32 10.26
CA ALA A 779 18.48 -45.14 8.86
C ALA A 779 17.28 -45.20 7.87
N THR A 780 16.31 -46.08 8.12
CA THR A 780 15.10 -46.22 7.30
C THR A 780 14.19 -45.00 7.40
N LYS A 781 13.98 -44.45 8.61
CA LYS A 781 13.20 -43.21 8.80
C LYS A 781 13.94 -41.98 8.32
N THR A 782 15.27 -41.96 8.36
CA THR A 782 16.09 -40.88 7.78
C THR A 782 15.90 -40.81 6.27
N ALA A 783 15.97 -41.95 5.56
CA ALA A 783 15.71 -42.01 4.11
C ALA A 783 14.26 -41.58 3.78
N GLN A 784 13.29 -42.01 4.59
CA GLN A 784 11.89 -41.59 4.43
C GLN A 784 11.69 -40.09 4.67
N ALA A 785 12.38 -39.51 5.66
CA ALA A 785 12.34 -38.08 5.96
C ALA A 785 12.89 -37.25 4.80
N ILE A 786 14.05 -37.64 4.25
CA ILE A 786 14.69 -36.96 3.11
C ILE A 786 13.80 -37.02 1.87
N SER A 787 13.29 -38.21 1.52
CA SER A 787 12.37 -38.38 0.38
C SER A 787 11.08 -37.57 0.55
N THR A 788 10.56 -37.46 1.78
CA THR A 788 9.38 -36.63 2.06
C THR A 788 9.67 -35.15 1.93
N ILE A 789 10.85 -34.68 2.38
CA ILE A 789 11.29 -33.29 2.23
C ILE A 789 11.45 -32.95 0.74
N GLU A 790 12.16 -33.77 -0.02
CA GLU A 790 12.42 -33.57 -1.45
C GLU A 790 11.10 -33.49 -2.24
N ARG A 791 10.17 -34.42 -2.01
CA ARG A 791 8.88 -34.43 -2.68
C ARG A 791 8.07 -33.16 -2.41
N ASN A 792 8.01 -32.72 -1.15
CA ASN A 792 7.25 -31.51 -0.81
C ASN A 792 7.93 -30.23 -1.30
N ALA A 793 9.25 -30.20 -1.40
CA ALA A 793 10.00 -29.07 -1.96
C ALA A 793 9.79 -28.93 -3.47
N ARG A 794 9.74 -30.05 -4.21
CA ARG A 794 9.36 -30.05 -5.64
C ARG A 794 7.94 -29.54 -5.85
N LEU A 795 6.98 -30.05 -5.07
CA LEU A 795 5.59 -29.58 -5.11
C LEU A 795 5.47 -28.07 -4.82
N GLN A 796 6.25 -27.56 -3.87
CA GLN A 796 6.26 -26.13 -3.57
C GLN A 796 6.85 -25.28 -4.72
N SER A 797 7.85 -25.80 -5.43
CA SER A 797 8.47 -25.10 -6.57
C SER A 797 7.52 -25.01 -7.76
N GLU A 798 6.87 -26.13 -8.10
CA GLU A 798 5.83 -26.22 -9.13
C GLU A 798 4.68 -25.24 -8.85
N LEU A 799 4.24 -25.19 -7.58
CA LEU A 799 3.19 -24.29 -7.14
C LEU A 799 3.56 -22.80 -7.29
N ILE A 800 4.82 -22.45 -7.04
CA ILE A 800 5.33 -21.09 -7.23
C ILE A 800 5.39 -20.72 -8.72
N GLU A 801 5.83 -21.64 -9.58
CA GLU A 801 5.88 -21.42 -11.03
C GLU A 801 4.49 -21.20 -11.61
N ASP A 802 3.50 -22.02 -11.24
CA ASP A 802 2.10 -21.86 -11.65
C ASP A 802 1.53 -20.49 -11.23
N LEU A 803 1.85 -20.03 -10.02
CA LEU A 803 1.43 -18.71 -9.55
C LEU A 803 2.09 -17.56 -10.32
N LEU A 804 3.37 -17.71 -10.66
CA LEU A 804 4.09 -16.72 -11.47
C LEU A 804 3.54 -16.66 -12.88
N ASP A 805 3.19 -17.80 -13.48
CA ASP A 805 2.54 -17.84 -14.79
C ASP A 805 1.16 -17.18 -14.75
N VAL A 806 0.30 -17.50 -13.76
CA VAL A 806 -1.00 -16.84 -13.58
C VAL A 806 -0.86 -15.33 -13.34
N SER A 807 0.14 -14.90 -12.57
CA SER A 807 0.43 -13.48 -12.34
C SER A 807 0.82 -12.77 -13.64
N ARG A 808 1.65 -13.39 -14.49
CA ARG A 808 2.03 -12.85 -15.80
C ARG A 808 0.85 -12.83 -16.77
N ILE A 809 -0.04 -13.81 -16.69
CA ILE A 809 -1.28 -13.92 -17.46
C ILE A 809 -2.25 -12.79 -17.10
N LEU A 810 -2.60 -12.64 -15.82
CA LEU A 810 -3.53 -11.60 -15.35
C LEU A 810 -3.01 -10.18 -15.60
N GLN A 811 -1.69 -10.01 -15.71
CA GLN A 811 -1.06 -8.73 -16.06
C GLN A 811 -0.91 -8.50 -17.57
N GLY A 812 -1.26 -9.47 -18.42
CA GLY A 812 -1.08 -9.39 -19.87
C GLY A 812 0.39 -9.35 -20.32
N LYS A 813 1.32 -9.82 -19.48
CA LYS A 813 2.77 -9.76 -19.71
C LYS A 813 3.39 -11.08 -20.18
N LEU A 814 2.60 -12.16 -20.24
CA LEU A 814 3.08 -13.44 -20.75
C LEU A 814 3.35 -13.30 -22.27
N ARG A 815 4.60 -13.55 -22.69
CA ARG A 815 5.01 -13.55 -24.11
C ARG A 815 5.35 -14.97 -24.52
N LEU A 816 4.84 -15.40 -25.69
CA LEU A 816 5.14 -16.70 -26.28
C LEU A 816 6.40 -16.62 -27.15
N ASN A 817 7.25 -17.65 -27.09
CA ASN A 817 8.35 -17.84 -28.02
C ASN A 817 7.86 -18.70 -29.20
N VAL A 818 7.15 -18.07 -30.14
CA VAL A 818 6.44 -18.76 -31.22
C VAL A 818 7.42 -19.30 -32.29
N SER A 819 7.37 -20.60 -32.58
CA SER A 819 8.10 -21.30 -33.64
C SER A 819 7.23 -22.38 -34.33
N PRO A 820 7.65 -22.99 -35.46
CA PRO A 820 6.94 -24.11 -36.06
C PRO A 820 7.09 -25.39 -35.20
N VAL A 821 6.00 -25.84 -34.58
CA VAL A 821 5.98 -26.97 -33.64
C VAL A 821 5.37 -28.21 -34.29
N ASN A 822 6.04 -29.36 -34.14
CA ASN A 822 5.47 -30.67 -34.41
C ASN A 822 4.72 -31.16 -33.15
N LEU A 823 3.39 -31.21 -33.22
CA LEU A 823 2.56 -31.60 -32.09
C LEU A 823 2.73 -33.07 -31.70
N ALA A 824 3.03 -33.97 -32.63
CA ALA A 824 3.23 -35.38 -32.31
C ALA A 824 4.42 -35.57 -31.33
N VAL A 825 5.55 -34.92 -31.62
CA VAL A 825 6.74 -34.94 -30.74
C VAL A 825 6.44 -34.29 -29.39
N THR A 826 5.74 -33.16 -29.40
CA THR A 826 5.37 -32.43 -28.18
C THR A 826 4.47 -33.25 -27.26
N ILE A 827 3.49 -33.95 -27.84
CA ILE A 827 2.57 -34.83 -27.11
C ILE A 827 3.33 -36.05 -26.58
N GLN A 828 4.25 -36.61 -27.37
CA GLN A 828 5.07 -37.75 -26.97
C GLN A 828 6.00 -37.41 -25.79
N GLY A 829 6.53 -36.19 -25.72
CA GLY A 829 7.28 -35.72 -24.56
C GLY A 829 6.40 -35.55 -23.31
N ALA A 830 5.17 -35.06 -23.47
CA ALA A 830 4.22 -34.93 -22.35
C ALA A 830 3.78 -36.30 -21.79
N ILE A 831 3.23 -37.17 -22.64
CA ILE A 831 3.70 -38.56 -22.77
C ILE A 831 4.49 -39.21 -21.62
N GLU A 832 5.79 -39.19 -21.85
CA GLU A 832 6.84 -39.87 -21.10
C GLU A 832 6.92 -39.37 -19.66
N THR A 833 6.71 -38.07 -19.43
CA THR A 833 6.77 -37.49 -18.08
C THR A 833 5.71 -38.07 -17.12
N VAL A 834 4.56 -38.52 -17.64
CA VAL A 834 3.47 -39.10 -16.85
C VAL A 834 3.40 -40.62 -16.93
N ARG A 835 4.27 -41.25 -17.73
CA ARG A 835 4.28 -42.71 -17.96
C ARG A 835 4.46 -43.50 -16.66
N LEU A 836 5.45 -43.14 -15.85
CA LEU A 836 5.71 -43.82 -14.56
C LEU A 836 4.54 -43.67 -13.58
N ALA A 837 3.87 -42.51 -13.57
CA ALA A 837 2.71 -42.26 -12.72
C ALA A 837 1.49 -43.09 -13.16
N ALA A 838 1.30 -43.25 -14.47
CA ALA A 838 0.26 -44.11 -15.04
C ALA A 838 0.54 -45.59 -14.76
N GLU A 839 1.77 -46.06 -14.96
CA GLU A 839 2.21 -47.44 -14.67
C GLU A 839 2.06 -47.79 -13.19
N ALA A 840 2.39 -46.88 -12.28
CA ALA A 840 2.23 -47.08 -10.84
C ALA A 840 0.76 -47.30 -10.43
N LYS A 841 -0.20 -46.78 -11.21
CA LYS A 841 -1.64 -47.02 -11.06
C LYS A 841 -2.18 -48.12 -11.99
N SER A 842 -1.32 -48.80 -12.77
CA SER A 842 -1.74 -49.74 -13.80
C SER A 842 -2.76 -49.16 -14.79
N ILE A 843 -2.65 -47.87 -15.12
CA ILE A 843 -3.52 -47.19 -16.09
C ILE A 843 -3.01 -47.48 -17.51
N ALA A 844 -3.90 -47.92 -18.40
CA ALA A 844 -3.58 -48.14 -19.81
C ALA A 844 -3.54 -46.80 -20.56
N LEU A 845 -2.34 -46.28 -20.80
CA LEU A 845 -2.14 -45.06 -21.60
C LEU A 845 -2.01 -45.41 -23.08
N LYS A 846 -2.94 -44.95 -23.92
CA LYS A 846 -2.95 -45.21 -25.37
C LYS A 846 -2.79 -43.91 -26.15
N ALA A 847 -1.75 -43.81 -26.97
CA ALA A 847 -1.56 -42.69 -27.90
C ALA A 847 -1.94 -43.10 -29.33
N SER A 848 -2.72 -42.26 -30.02
CA SER A 848 -3.04 -42.37 -31.44
C SER A 848 -2.71 -41.04 -32.10
N LEU A 849 -1.46 -40.88 -32.52
CA LEU A 849 -0.95 -39.64 -33.09
C LEU A 849 -0.84 -39.78 -34.60
N ASP A 850 -1.61 -39.00 -35.36
CA ASP A 850 -1.46 -38.96 -36.82
C ASP A 850 -0.20 -38.15 -37.18
N PRO A 851 0.83 -38.77 -37.79
CA PRO A 851 2.08 -38.11 -38.13
C PRO A 851 1.94 -37.12 -39.29
N GLU A 852 0.84 -37.18 -40.07
CA GLU A 852 0.60 -36.30 -41.23
C GLU A 852 -0.02 -34.95 -40.83
N VAL A 853 -0.31 -34.72 -39.54
CA VAL A 853 -0.81 -33.43 -39.05
C VAL A 853 0.25 -32.35 -39.25
N GLY A 854 -0.14 -31.28 -39.96
CA GLY A 854 0.75 -30.15 -40.23
C GLY A 854 1.31 -29.48 -38.96
N LYS A 855 2.36 -28.68 -39.13
CA LYS A 855 2.97 -27.91 -38.03
C LYS A 855 2.04 -26.80 -37.56
N VAL A 856 2.09 -26.47 -36.28
CA VAL A 856 1.41 -25.30 -35.69
C VAL A 856 2.43 -24.21 -35.34
N SER A 857 2.00 -22.95 -35.39
CA SER A 857 2.84 -21.82 -34.97
C SER A 857 2.66 -21.63 -33.46
N GLY A 858 3.63 -22.04 -32.64
CA GLY A 858 3.49 -21.99 -31.20
C GLY A 858 4.78 -22.12 -30.40
N ASP A 859 4.69 -21.95 -29.09
CA ASP A 859 5.78 -22.16 -28.14
C ASP A 859 5.76 -23.64 -27.72
N ALA A 860 6.77 -24.41 -28.12
CA ALA A 860 6.82 -25.85 -27.89
C ALA A 860 6.73 -26.21 -26.40
N THR A 861 7.44 -25.47 -25.54
CA THR A 861 7.45 -25.71 -24.08
C THR A 861 6.07 -25.43 -23.48
N ARG A 862 5.40 -24.36 -23.91
CA ARG A 862 4.05 -24.02 -23.42
C ARG A 862 2.97 -24.97 -23.96
N LEU A 863 3.09 -25.42 -25.21
CA LEU A 863 2.21 -26.45 -25.77
C LEU A 863 2.41 -27.81 -25.09
N GLN A 864 3.66 -28.17 -24.76
CA GLN A 864 3.96 -29.35 -23.95
C GLN A 864 3.32 -29.23 -22.56
N GLN A 865 3.39 -28.07 -21.92
CA GLN A 865 2.73 -27.78 -20.65
C GLN A 865 1.20 -27.95 -20.74
N VAL A 866 0.58 -27.52 -21.83
CA VAL A 866 -0.86 -27.73 -22.08
C VAL A 866 -1.20 -29.21 -22.10
N VAL A 867 -0.49 -29.99 -22.92
CA VAL A 867 -0.76 -31.42 -23.08
C VAL A 867 -0.45 -32.17 -21.78
N TRP A 868 0.65 -31.83 -21.12
CA TRP A 868 1.04 -32.40 -19.83
C TRP A 868 -0.03 -32.16 -18.76
N ASN A 869 -0.55 -30.93 -18.64
CA ASN A 869 -1.61 -30.61 -17.68
C ASN A 869 -2.88 -31.45 -17.92
N LEU A 870 -3.26 -31.67 -19.18
CA LEU A 870 -4.42 -32.48 -19.53
C LEU A 870 -4.20 -33.97 -19.20
N ILE A 871 -3.05 -34.55 -19.56
CA ILE A 871 -2.77 -35.97 -19.30
C ILE A 871 -2.53 -36.22 -17.81
N SER A 872 -1.82 -35.33 -17.12
CA SER A 872 -1.62 -35.40 -15.67
C SER A 872 -2.95 -35.40 -14.92
N ASN A 873 -3.90 -34.54 -15.33
CA ASN A 873 -5.26 -34.57 -14.80
C ASN A 873 -5.98 -35.88 -15.10
N ALA A 874 -5.92 -36.38 -16.34
CA ALA A 874 -6.51 -37.66 -16.73
C ALA A 874 -5.98 -38.82 -15.86
N VAL A 875 -4.66 -38.93 -15.69
CA VAL A 875 -4.02 -39.96 -14.83
C VAL A 875 -4.36 -39.77 -13.35
N LYS A 876 -4.50 -38.52 -12.89
CA LYS A 876 -4.86 -38.19 -11.50
C LYS A 876 -6.26 -38.68 -11.16
N PHE A 877 -7.24 -38.41 -12.02
CA PHE A 877 -8.67 -38.69 -11.78
C PHE A 877 -9.14 -40.06 -12.29
N THR A 878 -8.30 -40.79 -13.02
CA THR A 878 -8.54 -42.19 -13.38
C THR A 878 -8.15 -43.13 -12.22
N PRO A 879 -9.04 -44.07 -11.82
CA PRO A 879 -8.72 -45.08 -10.82
C PRO A 879 -7.69 -46.11 -11.33
N ALA A 880 -7.13 -46.91 -10.42
CA ALA A 880 -6.16 -47.93 -10.81
C ALA A 880 -6.79 -48.98 -11.74
N GLY A 881 -6.12 -49.31 -12.85
CA GLY A 881 -6.64 -50.21 -13.89
C GLY A 881 -7.53 -49.54 -14.95
N GLY A 882 -7.73 -48.22 -14.90
CA GLY A 882 -8.47 -47.47 -15.93
C GLY A 882 -7.66 -47.20 -17.21
N ARG A 883 -8.18 -46.35 -18.09
CA ARG A 883 -7.60 -46.04 -19.40
C ARG A 883 -7.62 -44.54 -19.68
N VAL A 884 -6.52 -44.06 -20.23
CA VAL A 884 -6.38 -42.70 -20.78
C VAL A 884 -5.99 -42.80 -22.25
N GLU A 885 -6.73 -42.15 -23.13
CA GLU A 885 -6.46 -42.07 -24.57
C GLU A 885 -6.09 -40.65 -24.98
N VAL A 886 -4.98 -40.52 -25.70
CA VAL A 886 -4.53 -39.26 -26.30
C VAL A 886 -4.56 -39.40 -27.81
N ARG A 887 -5.31 -38.55 -28.49
CA ARG A 887 -5.44 -38.54 -29.96
C ARG A 887 -4.99 -37.21 -30.53
N LEU A 888 -4.23 -37.27 -31.62
CA LEU A 888 -3.91 -36.12 -32.46
C LEU A 888 -4.44 -36.40 -33.87
N GLU A 889 -5.28 -35.51 -34.38
CA GLU A 889 -5.85 -35.59 -35.73
C GLU A 889 -5.97 -34.20 -36.36
N GLN A 890 -5.92 -34.14 -37.69
CA GLN A 890 -6.21 -32.91 -38.43
C GLN A 890 -7.69 -32.87 -38.79
N VAL A 891 -8.38 -31.81 -38.36
CA VAL A 891 -9.78 -31.53 -38.74
C VAL A 891 -9.79 -30.22 -39.52
N ASP A 892 -10.07 -30.28 -40.81
CA ASP A 892 -10.01 -29.14 -41.73
C ASP A 892 -8.63 -28.42 -41.70
N SER A 893 -8.58 -27.20 -41.18
CA SER A 893 -7.39 -26.36 -41.05
C SER A 893 -6.89 -26.23 -39.60
N VAL A 894 -7.35 -27.10 -38.70
CA VAL A 894 -6.91 -27.12 -37.30
C VAL A 894 -6.33 -28.47 -36.91
N ALA A 895 -5.30 -28.46 -36.08
CA ALA A 895 -4.84 -29.62 -35.34
C ALA A 895 -5.71 -29.81 -34.10
N GLN A 896 -6.31 -30.98 -33.95
CA GLN A 896 -7.16 -31.33 -32.82
C GLN A 896 -6.43 -32.34 -31.92
N ILE A 897 -6.24 -31.96 -30.66
CA ILE A 897 -5.69 -32.81 -29.61
C ILE A 897 -6.84 -33.18 -28.68
N THR A 898 -7.07 -34.48 -28.50
CA THR A 898 -8.14 -35.00 -27.63
C THR A 898 -7.52 -35.86 -26.55
N VAL A 899 -7.76 -35.52 -25.28
CA VAL A 899 -7.38 -36.33 -24.11
C VAL A 899 -8.66 -36.83 -23.45
N SER A 900 -8.86 -38.14 -23.45
CA SER A 900 -10.04 -38.81 -22.88
C SER A 900 -9.62 -39.76 -21.77
N ASP A 901 -10.34 -39.73 -20.66
CA ASP A 901 -10.19 -40.67 -19.55
C ASP A 901 -11.51 -41.39 -19.25
N ASP A 902 -11.43 -42.57 -18.62
CA ASP A 902 -12.58 -43.32 -18.07
C ASP A 902 -12.71 -43.15 -16.54
N GLY A 903 -12.21 -42.03 -16.02
CA GLY A 903 -12.16 -41.72 -14.60
C GLY A 903 -13.48 -41.22 -14.00
N LYS A 904 -13.37 -40.43 -12.92
CA LYS A 904 -14.53 -39.93 -12.16
C LYS A 904 -15.50 -39.11 -13.04
N GLY A 905 -15.06 -38.52 -14.14
CA GLY A 905 -15.89 -37.58 -14.91
C GLY A 905 -16.18 -36.29 -14.13
N ILE A 906 -16.94 -35.38 -14.76
CA ILE A 906 -17.19 -34.03 -14.27
C ILE A 906 -18.71 -33.83 -14.15
N PRO A 907 -19.23 -33.40 -12.98
CA PRO A 907 -20.65 -33.19 -12.82
C PRO A 907 -21.13 -31.96 -13.61
N ALA A 908 -22.36 -32.02 -14.12
CA ALA A 908 -22.90 -31.02 -15.06
C ALA A 908 -22.96 -29.59 -14.49
N ASN A 909 -23.06 -29.44 -13.17
CA ASN A 909 -23.03 -28.14 -12.48
C ASN A 909 -21.62 -27.54 -12.40
N PHE A 910 -20.56 -28.36 -12.48
CA PHE A 910 -19.17 -27.92 -12.39
C PHE A 910 -18.51 -27.77 -13.78
N LEU A 911 -19.00 -28.48 -14.80
CA LEU A 911 -18.45 -28.44 -16.17
C LEU A 911 -18.30 -27.02 -16.76
N PRO A 912 -19.24 -26.08 -16.60
CA PRO A 912 -19.08 -24.70 -17.10
C PRO A 912 -17.97 -23.90 -16.41
N HIS A 913 -17.47 -24.39 -15.28
CA HIS A 913 -16.55 -23.71 -14.38
C HIS A 913 -15.19 -24.39 -14.28
N VAL A 914 -14.94 -25.43 -15.08
CA VAL A 914 -13.73 -26.26 -14.99
C VAL A 914 -12.45 -25.52 -15.41
N PHE A 915 -12.59 -24.44 -16.19
CA PHE A 915 -11.49 -23.56 -16.61
C PHE A 915 -11.39 -22.29 -15.76
N ASP A 916 -12.27 -22.10 -14.77
CA ASP A 916 -12.19 -20.95 -13.86
C ASP A 916 -10.95 -21.08 -12.96
N TYR A 917 -10.25 -19.97 -12.73
CA TYR A 917 -9.13 -19.94 -11.80
C TYR A 917 -9.57 -20.33 -10.39
N PHE A 918 -8.76 -21.18 -9.72
CA PHE A 918 -8.94 -21.57 -8.32
C PHE A 918 -10.23 -22.36 -8.02
N ARG A 919 -10.92 -22.86 -9.04
CA ARG A 919 -12.18 -23.58 -8.89
C ARG A 919 -11.93 -25.08 -8.78
N GLN A 920 -12.49 -25.71 -7.75
CA GLN A 920 -12.39 -27.16 -7.48
C GLN A 920 -13.73 -27.73 -7.02
N GLU A 921 -14.00 -28.99 -7.38
CA GLU A 921 -15.30 -29.62 -7.18
C GLU A 921 -15.57 -30.06 -5.72
N ASP A 922 -14.56 -30.53 -4.96
CA ASP A 922 -14.78 -31.06 -3.59
C ASP A 922 -13.55 -31.04 -2.66
N GLY A 923 -13.71 -30.48 -1.45
CA GLY A 923 -12.70 -30.43 -0.38
C GLY A 923 -12.41 -31.74 0.35
N ALA A 924 -13.05 -32.85 -0.03
CA ALA A 924 -12.75 -34.19 0.48
C ALA A 924 -11.63 -34.89 -0.32
N THR A 925 -11.52 -34.57 -1.62
CA THR A 925 -10.51 -35.12 -2.53
C THR A 925 -9.18 -34.36 -2.44
N THR A 926 -9.20 -33.11 -1.98
CA THR A 926 -8.02 -32.24 -1.74
C THR A 926 -7.03 -32.84 -0.75
N ARG A 927 -7.52 -33.53 0.30
CA ARG A 927 -6.65 -34.21 1.28
C ARG A 927 -5.89 -35.42 0.72
N LYS A 928 -6.30 -35.97 -0.42
CA LYS A 928 -5.64 -37.13 -1.04
C LYS A 928 -4.69 -36.78 -2.19
N PHE A 929 -4.94 -35.69 -2.92
CA PHE A 929 -4.21 -35.44 -4.18
C PHE A 929 -3.66 -34.02 -4.41
N GLY A 930 -3.96 -33.02 -3.57
CA GLY A 930 -3.38 -31.65 -3.61
C GLY A 930 -3.59 -30.85 -4.91
N GLY A 931 -3.45 -29.51 -4.86
CA GLY A 931 -3.37 -28.65 -6.04
C GLY A 931 -4.19 -27.36 -5.93
N LEU A 932 -3.77 -26.30 -6.64
CA LEU A 932 -4.40 -24.95 -6.61
C LEU A 932 -5.62 -24.79 -7.53
N GLY A 933 -5.93 -25.76 -8.38
CA GLY A 933 -7.00 -25.61 -9.40
C GLY A 933 -6.61 -24.63 -10.52
N LEU A 934 -5.31 -24.50 -10.79
CA LEU A 934 -4.78 -23.58 -11.80
C LEU A 934 -4.49 -24.22 -13.15
N GLY A 935 -4.19 -25.52 -13.19
CA GLY A 935 -3.70 -26.19 -14.40
C GLY A 935 -4.63 -26.05 -15.61
N LEU A 936 -5.95 -26.21 -15.44
CA LEU A 936 -6.90 -26.07 -16.54
C LEU A 936 -7.13 -24.61 -16.96
N ALA A 937 -7.09 -23.66 -16.03
CA ALA A 937 -7.14 -22.23 -16.34
C ALA A 937 -5.89 -21.78 -17.14
N ILE A 938 -4.71 -22.31 -16.78
CA ILE A 938 -3.47 -22.11 -17.55
C ILE A 938 -3.61 -22.73 -18.95
N VAL A 939 -4.16 -23.95 -19.07
CA VAL A 939 -4.42 -24.59 -20.37
C VAL A 939 -5.29 -23.69 -21.25
N HIS A 940 -6.40 -23.19 -20.72
CA HIS A 940 -7.31 -22.33 -21.46
C HIS A 940 -6.59 -21.09 -22.00
N HIS A 941 -5.88 -20.37 -21.14
CA HIS A 941 -5.20 -19.15 -21.54
C HIS A 941 -4.01 -19.38 -22.48
N LEU A 942 -3.22 -20.43 -22.26
CA LEU A 942 -2.11 -20.77 -23.17
C LEU A 942 -2.64 -21.13 -24.55
N VAL A 943 -3.72 -21.90 -24.65
CA VAL A 943 -4.34 -22.26 -25.93
C VAL A 943 -4.88 -21.01 -26.65
N GLU A 944 -5.53 -20.09 -25.93
CA GLU A 944 -5.98 -18.80 -26.51
C GLU A 944 -4.82 -17.95 -27.03
N LEU A 945 -3.71 -17.85 -26.30
CA LEU A 945 -2.52 -17.10 -26.75
C LEU A 945 -1.90 -17.71 -28.02
N HIS A 946 -2.08 -19.01 -28.24
CA HIS A 946 -1.69 -19.72 -29.47
C HIS A 946 -2.74 -19.60 -30.60
N GLY A 947 -3.81 -18.82 -30.39
CA GLY A 947 -4.90 -18.65 -31.36
C GLY A 947 -5.82 -19.86 -31.49
N GLY A 948 -5.83 -20.74 -30.49
CA GLY A 948 -6.65 -21.94 -30.43
C GLY A 948 -7.85 -21.84 -29.50
N THR A 949 -8.58 -22.95 -29.35
CA THR A 949 -9.70 -23.09 -28.41
C THR A 949 -9.62 -24.40 -27.64
N VAL A 950 -10.01 -24.42 -26.37
CA VAL A 950 -10.14 -25.64 -25.56
C VAL A 950 -11.58 -25.82 -25.09
N ALA A 951 -12.06 -27.07 -25.06
CA ALA A 951 -13.36 -27.45 -24.53
C ALA A 951 -13.25 -28.72 -23.65
N ALA A 952 -14.18 -28.87 -22.72
CA ALA A 952 -14.31 -30.04 -21.86
C ALA A 952 -15.71 -30.63 -21.97
N GLU A 953 -15.80 -31.95 -22.09
CA GLU A 953 -17.04 -32.71 -22.17
C GLU A 953 -17.00 -33.86 -21.15
N SER A 954 -18.12 -34.12 -20.48
CA SER A 954 -18.27 -35.29 -19.61
C SER A 954 -19.76 -35.67 -19.55
N ALA A 955 -20.04 -36.98 -19.59
CA ALA A 955 -21.40 -37.50 -19.51
C ALA A 955 -21.94 -37.56 -18.05
N GLY A 956 -21.14 -37.12 -17.07
CA GLY A 956 -21.45 -37.13 -15.65
C GLY A 956 -20.48 -37.98 -14.83
N GLU A 957 -20.76 -38.11 -13.53
CA GLU A 957 -19.89 -38.86 -12.62
C GLU A 957 -19.81 -40.36 -12.98
N GLY A 958 -18.60 -40.92 -12.96
CA GLY A 958 -18.27 -42.31 -13.28
C GLY A 958 -18.16 -42.63 -14.77
N LEU A 959 -18.28 -41.63 -15.65
CA LEU A 959 -18.31 -41.81 -17.10
C LEU A 959 -17.11 -41.17 -17.82
N GLY A 960 -16.10 -40.73 -17.08
CA GLY A 960 -14.90 -40.11 -17.64
C GLY A 960 -15.09 -38.68 -18.13
N ALA A 961 -13.99 -38.05 -18.55
CA ALA A 961 -13.98 -36.73 -19.14
C ALA A 961 -13.19 -36.73 -20.46
N THR A 962 -13.50 -35.77 -21.33
CA THR A 962 -12.79 -35.56 -22.59
C THR A 962 -12.47 -34.09 -22.75
N PHE A 963 -11.20 -33.78 -22.92
CA PHE A 963 -10.70 -32.44 -23.19
C PHE A 963 -10.24 -32.35 -24.64
N THR A 964 -10.72 -31.34 -25.36
CA THR A 964 -10.40 -31.13 -26.78
C THR A 964 -9.73 -29.77 -26.95
N VAL A 965 -8.52 -29.75 -27.48
CA VAL A 965 -7.75 -28.56 -27.85
C VAL A 965 -7.68 -28.46 -29.37
N LYS A 966 -8.00 -27.29 -29.92
CA LYS A 966 -7.92 -27.00 -31.37
C LYS A 966 -6.92 -25.88 -31.60
N LEU A 967 -5.92 -26.10 -32.45
CA LEU A 967 -4.88 -25.13 -32.80
C LEU A 967 -4.84 -24.90 -34.31
N PRO A 968 -4.65 -23.65 -34.79
CA PRO A 968 -4.58 -23.37 -36.22
C PRO A 968 -3.30 -23.96 -36.85
N LEU A 969 -3.46 -24.69 -37.95
CA LEU A 969 -2.34 -25.22 -38.72
C LEU A 969 -1.64 -24.11 -39.52
N MET A 970 -0.32 -24.20 -39.64
CA MET A 970 0.45 -23.31 -40.51
C MET A 970 0.11 -23.62 -41.98
N GLN A 971 -0.11 -22.57 -42.79
CA GLN A 971 -0.27 -22.75 -44.24
C GLN A 971 1.02 -23.33 -44.83
N ALA A 972 0.89 -24.41 -45.58
CA ALA A 972 2.02 -25.15 -46.14
C ALA A 972 2.90 -24.26 -47.04
N GLN A 973 4.13 -23.99 -46.60
CA GLN A 973 5.23 -23.68 -47.52
C GLN A 973 5.85 -25.01 -47.97
N PRO A 974 6.18 -25.17 -49.26
CA PRO A 974 6.78 -26.39 -49.77
C PRO A 974 8.15 -26.56 -49.11
N ALA A 975 8.27 -27.56 -48.24
CA ALA A 975 9.54 -27.93 -47.64
C ALA A 975 10.40 -28.63 -48.70
N ILE A 976 11.66 -28.23 -48.79
CA ILE A 976 12.70 -28.95 -49.52
C ILE A 976 12.96 -30.24 -48.74
N GLU A 977 12.61 -31.38 -49.35
CA GLU A 977 12.93 -32.72 -48.85
C GLU A 977 14.46 -32.88 -48.72
N LEU A 978 14.90 -33.21 -47.52
CA LEU A 978 16.19 -33.86 -47.30
C LEU A 978 15.88 -35.20 -46.63
N ASP A 979 15.88 -36.24 -47.45
CA ASP A 979 15.83 -37.66 -47.08
C ASP A 979 16.67 -37.94 -45.83
N ARG A 980 16.08 -38.61 -44.84
CA ARG A 980 16.83 -39.48 -43.94
C ARG A 980 16.11 -40.83 -43.81
N PRO A 981 16.83 -41.97 -43.90
CA PRO A 981 16.21 -43.28 -43.92
C PRO A 981 15.94 -43.80 -42.50
N ASP A 982 14.85 -44.56 -42.37
CA ASP A 982 14.54 -45.43 -41.24
C ASP A 982 15.62 -46.51 -41.03
N ALA A 983 16.08 -46.69 -39.79
CA ALA A 983 16.38 -47.99 -39.17
C ALA A 983 16.90 -47.79 -37.73
N GLU A 984 16.31 -48.49 -36.75
CA GLU A 984 16.94 -48.78 -35.47
C GLU A 984 18.17 -49.69 -35.66
N PRO A 985 19.27 -49.43 -34.93
CA PRO A 985 20.03 -50.53 -34.36
C PRO A 985 20.39 -50.30 -32.88
N LEU A 986 20.58 -51.40 -32.13
CA LEU A 986 21.18 -51.36 -30.80
C LEU A 986 22.55 -50.65 -30.86
N LEU A 987 22.64 -49.47 -30.27
CA LEU A 987 23.83 -48.63 -30.31
C LEU A 987 24.91 -49.15 -29.37
N ASN A 988 26.10 -49.39 -29.91
CA ASN A 988 27.28 -49.85 -29.17
C ASN A 988 28.46 -48.93 -29.50
N LEU A 989 28.94 -48.16 -28.51
CA LEU A 989 30.02 -47.18 -28.69
C LEU A 989 31.42 -47.79 -28.54
N ASN A 990 31.54 -49.12 -28.58
CA ASN A 990 32.81 -49.84 -28.44
C ASN A 990 33.94 -49.25 -29.31
N GLY A 991 34.98 -48.77 -28.63
CA GLY A 991 36.21 -48.24 -29.22
C GLY A 991 36.12 -46.83 -29.82
N VAL A 992 35.04 -46.07 -29.55
CA VAL A 992 34.93 -44.65 -29.92
C VAL A 992 35.70 -43.81 -28.89
N GLN A 993 36.62 -42.95 -29.33
CA GLN A 993 37.33 -42.02 -28.44
C GLN A 993 36.53 -40.72 -28.30
N VAL A 994 36.06 -40.42 -27.09
CA VAL A 994 35.27 -39.22 -26.81
C VAL A 994 36.06 -38.29 -25.89
N LEU A 995 36.19 -37.02 -26.25
CA LEU A 995 36.71 -35.99 -25.36
C LEU A 995 35.53 -35.21 -24.77
N ALA A 996 35.35 -35.27 -23.45
CA ALA A 996 34.28 -34.56 -22.74
C ALA A 996 34.86 -33.38 -21.94
N ILE A 997 34.45 -32.16 -22.30
CA ILE A 997 34.88 -30.91 -21.67
C ILE A 997 33.69 -30.30 -20.93
N ASP A 998 33.80 -30.24 -19.60
CA ASP A 998 32.77 -29.68 -18.73
C ASP A 998 33.42 -29.18 -17.43
N ASP A 999 33.11 -27.95 -17.02
CA ASP A 999 33.64 -27.34 -15.80
C ASP A 999 32.97 -27.87 -14.53
N GLU A 1000 31.75 -28.41 -14.65
CA GLU A 1000 31.00 -29.01 -13.55
C GLU A 1000 31.44 -30.47 -13.33
N THR A 1001 32.01 -30.76 -12.15
CA THR A 1001 32.56 -32.08 -11.83
C THR A 1001 31.51 -33.20 -11.87
N ASP A 1002 30.34 -32.98 -11.29
CA ASP A 1002 29.29 -34.00 -11.21
C ASP A 1002 28.74 -34.36 -12.60
N SER A 1003 28.51 -33.35 -13.46
CA SER A 1003 28.06 -33.53 -14.84
C SER A 1003 29.12 -34.25 -15.70
N ARG A 1004 30.40 -33.89 -15.54
CA ARG A 1004 31.52 -34.52 -16.25
C ARG A 1004 31.70 -35.98 -15.87
N GLU A 1005 31.65 -36.30 -14.58
CA GLU A 1005 31.77 -37.67 -14.09
C GLU A 1005 30.59 -38.54 -14.54
N PHE A 1006 29.38 -37.98 -14.54
CA PHE A 1006 28.19 -38.65 -15.06
C PHE A 1006 28.28 -38.95 -16.56
N VAL A 1007 28.65 -37.97 -17.38
CA VAL A 1007 28.83 -38.15 -18.83
C VAL A 1007 29.91 -39.18 -19.13
N ALA A 1008 31.04 -39.13 -18.41
CA ALA A 1008 32.10 -40.12 -18.56
C ALA A 1008 31.61 -41.54 -18.21
N PHE A 1009 30.91 -41.69 -17.09
CA PHE A 1009 30.35 -42.97 -16.65
C PHE A 1009 29.38 -43.58 -17.68
N VAL A 1010 28.42 -42.78 -18.20
CA VAL A 1010 27.44 -43.24 -19.19
C VAL A 1010 28.11 -43.72 -20.48
N LEU A 1011 29.12 -42.99 -20.95
CA LEU A 1011 29.82 -43.32 -22.19
C LEU A 1011 30.78 -44.52 -22.04
N GLU A 1012 31.41 -44.66 -20.88
CA GLU A 1012 32.25 -45.82 -20.57
C GLU A 1012 31.42 -47.11 -20.45
N GLU A 1013 30.24 -47.06 -19.80
CA GLU A 1013 29.28 -48.18 -19.78
C GLU A 1013 28.81 -48.58 -21.19
N ALA A 1014 28.68 -47.61 -22.10
CA ALA A 1014 28.37 -47.85 -23.51
C ALA A 1014 29.57 -48.33 -24.37
N GLY A 1015 30.77 -48.46 -23.79
CA GLY A 1015 31.98 -48.99 -24.42
C GLY A 1015 32.90 -47.94 -25.07
N ALA A 1016 32.64 -46.64 -24.89
CA ALA A 1016 33.51 -45.58 -25.37
C ALA A 1016 34.77 -45.41 -24.49
N ILE A 1017 35.85 -44.88 -25.07
CA ILE A 1017 37.05 -44.48 -24.34
C ILE A 1017 36.96 -42.96 -24.12
N VAL A 1018 36.70 -42.55 -22.87
CA VAL A 1018 36.45 -41.13 -22.56
C VAL A 1018 37.71 -40.48 -21.99
N THR A 1019 38.10 -39.35 -22.58
CA THR A 1019 39.07 -38.41 -22.00
C THR A 1019 38.30 -37.20 -21.49
N THR A 1020 38.55 -36.76 -20.25
CA THR A 1020 37.82 -35.63 -19.66
C THR A 1020 38.72 -34.42 -19.48
N ALA A 1021 38.14 -33.22 -19.60
CA ALA A 1021 38.81 -31.96 -19.32
C ALA A 1021 37.90 -31.01 -18.54
N THR A 1022 38.50 -30.30 -17.59
CA THR A 1022 37.80 -29.37 -16.68
C THR A 1022 37.65 -27.96 -17.26
N THR A 1023 38.41 -27.63 -18.31
CA THR A 1023 38.41 -26.32 -18.95
C THR A 1023 38.59 -26.45 -20.45
N ALA A 1024 38.09 -25.46 -21.20
CA ALA A 1024 38.27 -25.36 -22.64
C ALA A 1024 39.75 -25.41 -23.07
N SER A 1025 40.63 -24.75 -22.33
CA SER A 1025 42.08 -24.74 -22.60
C SER A 1025 42.71 -26.11 -22.41
N ALA A 1026 42.34 -26.83 -21.34
CA ALA A 1026 42.80 -28.19 -21.10
C ALA A 1026 42.27 -29.15 -22.17
N GLY A 1027 41.01 -28.99 -22.59
CA GLY A 1027 40.41 -29.78 -23.66
C GLY A 1027 41.02 -29.50 -25.03
N PHE A 1028 41.33 -28.24 -25.35
CA PHE A 1028 42.06 -27.89 -26.58
C PHE A 1028 43.45 -28.52 -26.61
N LEU A 1029 44.19 -28.49 -25.49
CA LEU A 1029 45.50 -29.12 -25.39
C LEU A 1029 45.40 -30.65 -25.52
N ALA A 1030 44.42 -31.29 -24.89
CA ALA A 1030 44.16 -32.73 -25.03
C ALA A 1030 43.85 -33.12 -26.48
N LEU A 1031 43.03 -32.33 -27.17
CA LEU A 1031 42.69 -32.53 -28.59
C LEU A 1031 43.91 -32.43 -29.51
N THR A 1032 44.86 -31.53 -29.22
CA THR A 1032 46.11 -31.43 -30.01
C THR A 1032 47.09 -32.58 -29.76
N GLN A 1033 46.99 -33.27 -28.62
CA GLN A 1033 47.82 -34.42 -28.28
C GLN A 1033 47.27 -35.73 -28.87
N SER A 1034 45.94 -35.88 -28.89
CA SER A 1034 45.24 -37.01 -29.51
C SER A 1034 43.91 -36.52 -30.07
N VAL A 1035 43.70 -36.68 -31.38
CA VAL A 1035 42.45 -36.26 -32.03
C VAL A 1035 41.35 -37.28 -31.69
N PRO A 1036 40.29 -36.90 -30.94
CA PRO A 1036 39.21 -37.81 -30.59
C PRO A 1036 38.27 -38.03 -31.78
N ASP A 1037 37.47 -39.09 -31.73
CA ASP A 1037 36.42 -39.34 -32.72
C ASP A 1037 35.25 -38.35 -32.55
N VAL A 1038 34.93 -38.00 -31.30
CA VAL A 1038 33.88 -37.04 -30.94
C VAL A 1038 34.32 -36.13 -29.80
N LEU A 1039 33.97 -34.85 -29.92
CA LEU A 1039 34.12 -33.84 -28.88
C LEU A 1039 32.76 -33.50 -28.28
N LEU A 1040 32.62 -33.66 -26.97
CA LEU A 1040 31.53 -33.11 -26.17
C LEU A 1040 32.05 -31.89 -25.44
N SER A 1041 31.39 -30.74 -25.61
CA SER A 1041 31.78 -29.51 -24.92
C SER A 1041 30.56 -28.85 -24.32
N ASP A 1042 30.61 -28.56 -23.02
CA ASP A 1042 29.73 -27.55 -22.46
C ASP A 1042 29.95 -26.20 -23.16
N ILE A 1043 28.87 -25.46 -23.37
CA ILE A 1043 28.91 -24.11 -23.91
C ILE A 1043 29.21 -23.11 -22.78
N GLY A 1044 28.70 -23.36 -21.57
CA GLY A 1044 28.70 -22.43 -20.43
C GLY A 1044 30.01 -22.31 -19.65
N MET A 1045 31.15 -22.66 -20.23
CA MET A 1045 32.42 -22.75 -19.51
C MET A 1045 33.01 -21.35 -19.15
N PRO A 1046 33.61 -21.19 -17.95
CA PRO A 1046 33.97 -19.88 -17.37
C PRO A 1046 35.14 -19.15 -18.05
N ASP A 1047 36.11 -19.88 -18.61
CA ASP A 1047 37.32 -19.28 -19.19
C ASP A 1047 37.11 -18.85 -20.66
N LEU A 1048 36.80 -19.84 -21.50
CA LEU A 1048 36.53 -19.74 -22.93
C LEU A 1048 35.23 -20.50 -23.21
N ASP A 1049 34.23 -19.81 -23.75
CA ASP A 1049 32.95 -20.45 -24.04
C ASP A 1049 33.10 -21.54 -25.12
N GLY A 1050 32.21 -22.53 -25.10
CA GLY A 1050 32.29 -23.67 -26.03
C GLY A 1050 32.19 -23.26 -27.50
N TYR A 1051 31.54 -22.12 -27.82
CA TYR A 1051 31.45 -21.59 -29.18
C TYR A 1051 32.80 -21.07 -29.68
N MET A 1052 33.53 -20.34 -28.84
CA MET A 1052 34.87 -19.82 -29.14
C MET A 1052 35.88 -20.95 -29.27
N LEU A 1053 35.81 -21.95 -28.37
CA LEU A 1053 36.62 -23.17 -28.46
C LEU A 1053 36.41 -23.86 -29.82
N MET A 1054 35.16 -24.05 -30.23
CA MET A 1054 34.83 -24.70 -31.49
C MET A 1054 35.34 -23.93 -32.71
N ARG A 1055 35.25 -22.60 -32.70
CA ARG A 1055 35.82 -21.76 -33.77
C ARG A 1055 37.35 -21.88 -33.86
N GLN A 1056 38.03 -21.98 -32.73
CA GLN A 1056 39.48 -22.21 -32.70
C GLN A 1056 39.84 -23.60 -33.24
N ILE A 1057 39.08 -24.63 -32.85
CA ILE A 1057 39.27 -26.00 -33.37
C ILE A 1057 39.03 -26.03 -34.88
N ARG A 1058 37.98 -25.38 -35.40
CA ARG A 1058 37.71 -25.31 -36.85
C ARG A 1058 38.76 -24.54 -37.65
N ALA A 1059 39.56 -23.70 -37.01
CA ALA A 1059 40.68 -23.00 -37.64
C ALA A 1059 41.94 -23.88 -37.78
N LEU A 1060 41.99 -25.05 -37.14
CA LEU A 1060 43.10 -25.99 -37.25
C LEU A 1060 43.08 -26.78 -38.58
N PRO A 1061 44.25 -27.24 -39.07
CA PRO A 1061 44.31 -28.20 -40.17
C PRO A 1061 43.49 -29.48 -39.88
N PRO A 1062 42.94 -30.16 -40.90
CA PRO A 1062 42.23 -31.43 -40.73
C PRO A 1062 43.03 -32.48 -39.95
N GLU A 1063 44.34 -32.54 -40.18
CA GLU A 1063 45.28 -33.47 -39.51
C GLU A 1063 45.44 -33.21 -38.00
N GLN A 1064 45.01 -32.05 -37.50
CA GLN A 1064 45.09 -31.64 -36.09
C GLN A 1064 43.71 -31.55 -35.41
N GLY A 1065 42.69 -32.18 -35.99
CA GLY A 1065 41.34 -32.21 -35.41
C GLY A 1065 40.41 -31.10 -35.90
N GLY A 1066 40.79 -30.33 -36.93
CA GLY A 1066 39.91 -29.30 -37.51
C GLY A 1066 38.57 -29.82 -38.04
N LEU A 1067 38.49 -31.11 -38.36
CA LEU A 1067 37.27 -31.81 -38.79
C LEU A 1067 36.65 -32.71 -37.72
N VAL A 1068 37.07 -32.60 -36.45
CA VAL A 1068 36.51 -33.41 -35.36
C VAL A 1068 34.99 -33.21 -35.26
N LYS A 1069 34.26 -34.30 -35.08
CA LYS A 1069 32.82 -34.29 -34.86
C LYS A 1069 32.53 -33.75 -33.47
N ALA A 1070 31.66 -32.75 -33.34
CA ALA A 1070 31.44 -32.09 -32.07
C ALA A 1070 29.95 -31.92 -31.73
N ILE A 1071 29.61 -32.14 -30.46
CA ILE A 1071 28.27 -31.95 -29.88
C ILE A 1071 28.38 -30.95 -28.74
N ALA A 1072 27.51 -29.95 -28.74
CA ALA A 1072 27.48 -28.93 -27.71
C ALA A 1072 26.49 -29.30 -26.59
N LEU A 1073 26.90 -29.23 -25.33
CA LEU A 1073 26.06 -29.44 -24.15
C LEU A 1073 25.60 -28.09 -23.61
N THR A 1074 24.30 -27.89 -23.36
CA THR A 1074 23.76 -26.57 -23.04
C THR A 1074 22.72 -26.62 -21.93
N ALA A 1075 22.66 -25.61 -21.06
CA ALA A 1075 21.56 -25.44 -20.10
C ALA A 1075 20.28 -24.83 -20.72
N TYR A 1076 20.29 -24.48 -22.01
CA TYR A 1076 19.19 -23.77 -22.69
C TYR A 1076 18.89 -24.43 -24.05
N ALA A 1077 17.75 -25.13 -24.14
CA ALA A 1077 17.34 -25.91 -25.32
C ALA A 1077 16.62 -25.09 -26.41
N GLY A 1078 17.07 -23.85 -26.68
CA GLY A 1078 16.45 -22.98 -27.67
C GLY A 1078 16.99 -23.19 -29.10
N ASP A 1079 16.14 -23.06 -30.13
CA ASP A 1079 16.55 -23.08 -31.55
C ASP A 1079 17.64 -22.04 -31.87
N PHE A 1080 17.68 -20.94 -31.11
CA PHE A 1080 18.72 -19.91 -31.21
C PHE A 1080 20.10 -20.41 -30.78
N ASP A 1081 20.17 -21.19 -29.69
CA ASP A 1081 21.42 -21.74 -29.16
C ASP A 1081 21.91 -22.90 -30.03
N ARG A 1082 20.97 -23.68 -30.60
CA ARG A 1082 21.24 -24.68 -31.64
C ARG A 1082 21.79 -24.03 -32.92
N GLN A 1083 21.17 -22.95 -33.42
CA GLN A 1083 21.68 -22.22 -34.59
C GLN A 1083 23.07 -21.62 -34.33
N LYS A 1084 23.31 -21.07 -33.14
CA LYS A 1084 24.65 -20.60 -32.74
C LYS A 1084 25.68 -21.72 -32.68
N ALA A 1085 25.32 -22.89 -32.15
CA ALA A 1085 26.21 -24.05 -32.11
C ALA A 1085 26.60 -24.51 -33.51
N LEU A 1086 25.61 -24.62 -34.41
CA LEU A 1086 25.85 -24.96 -35.81
C LEU A 1086 26.72 -23.91 -36.52
N GLN A 1087 26.48 -22.61 -36.29
CA GLN A 1087 27.31 -21.53 -36.83
C GLN A 1087 28.74 -21.51 -36.28
N ALA A 1088 28.94 -21.93 -35.03
CA ALA A 1088 30.27 -22.07 -34.42
C ALA A 1088 31.03 -23.31 -34.92
N GLY A 1089 30.35 -24.25 -35.58
CA GLY A 1089 30.93 -25.43 -36.21
C GLY A 1089 30.65 -26.74 -35.50
N PHE A 1090 29.73 -26.80 -34.52
CA PHE A 1090 29.22 -28.06 -33.96
C PHE A 1090 28.31 -28.79 -34.96
N GLN A 1091 28.20 -30.11 -34.83
CA GLN A 1091 27.32 -30.97 -35.65
C GLN A 1091 26.07 -31.43 -34.89
N GLY A 1092 26.10 -31.38 -33.56
CA GLY A 1092 24.98 -31.71 -32.69
C GLY A 1092 24.87 -30.76 -31.50
N HIS A 1093 23.71 -30.78 -30.85
CA HIS A 1093 23.46 -30.05 -29.60
C HIS A 1093 22.60 -30.93 -28.70
N LEU A 1094 22.86 -30.93 -27.40
CA LEU A 1094 22.10 -31.62 -26.36
C LEU A 1094 21.85 -30.68 -25.18
N ALA A 1095 20.68 -30.81 -24.58
CA ALA A 1095 20.30 -30.02 -23.40
C ALA A 1095 20.71 -30.74 -22.10
N LYS A 1096 21.04 -29.97 -21.07
CA LYS A 1096 21.23 -30.42 -19.69
C LYS A 1096 19.87 -30.28 -18.94
N PRO A 1097 19.45 -31.26 -18.11
CA PRO A 1097 20.14 -32.50 -17.75
C PRO A 1097 20.21 -33.48 -18.93
N ILE A 1098 21.37 -34.13 -19.07
CA ILE A 1098 21.66 -35.00 -20.22
C ILE A 1098 21.04 -36.37 -19.98
N GLU A 1099 20.12 -36.77 -20.87
CA GLU A 1099 19.55 -38.12 -20.83
C GLU A 1099 20.55 -39.13 -21.44
N PRO A 1100 20.86 -40.25 -20.76
CA PRO A 1100 21.86 -41.22 -21.22
C PRO A 1100 21.62 -41.77 -22.64
N ASP A 1101 20.37 -42.11 -22.95
CA ASP A 1101 20.00 -42.70 -24.24
C ASP A 1101 20.16 -41.67 -25.38
N GLU A 1102 19.75 -40.42 -25.16
CA GLU A 1102 19.87 -39.33 -26.13
C GLU A 1102 21.35 -38.98 -26.41
N LEU A 1103 22.20 -39.04 -25.39
CA LEU A 1103 23.64 -38.83 -25.53
C LEU A 1103 24.29 -39.92 -26.39
N ILE A 1104 23.95 -41.18 -26.15
CA ILE A 1104 24.48 -42.33 -26.90
C ILE A 1104 23.99 -42.27 -28.35
N GLU A 1105 22.71 -41.99 -28.57
CA GLU A 1105 22.12 -41.81 -29.90
C GLU A 1105 22.78 -40.69 -30.69
N ALA A 1106 22.99 -39.52 -30.06
CA ALA A 1106 23.60 -38.38 -30.74
C ALA A 1106 25.05 -38.67 -31.16
N ILE A 1107 25.82 -39.37 -30.33
CA ILE A 1107 27.20 -39.75 -30.63
C ILE A 1107 27.23 -40.83 -31.71
N ALA A 1108 26.40 -41.86 -31.59
CA ALA A 1108 26.35 -42.94 -32.56
C ALA A 1108 25.90 -42.45 -33.95
N ALA A 1109 24.90 -41.58 -34.00
CA ALA A 1109 24.46 -40.92 -35.24
C ALA A 1109 25.57 -40.01 -35.84
N LEU A 1110 26.37 -39.33 -35.00
CA LEU A 1110 27.50 -38.55 -35.49
C LEU A 1110 28.59 -39.45 -36.07
N VAL A 1111 28.94 -40.55 -35.40
CA VAL A 1111 30.04 -41.44 -35.78
C VAL A 1111 29.64 -42.41 -36.90
N GLY A 1112 28.34 -42.67 -37.09
CA GLY A 1112 27.78 -43.59 -38.08
C GLY A 1112 27.87 -45.05 -37.63
N LYS A 1113 27.69 -45.31 -36.33
CA LYS A 1113 27.78 -46.64 -35.70
C LYS A 1113 26.44 -47.09 -35.14
#